data_AF-A0A9C9BVN7-F1
#
_entry.id   AF-A0A9C9BVN7-F1
#
_cell.length_a   1.000
_cell.length_b   1.000
_cell.length_c   1.000
_cell.angle_alpha   90.00
_cell.angle_beta   90.00
_cell.angle_gamma   90.00
#
_symmetry.space_group_name_H-M   'P 1'
#
loop_
_entity.id
_entity.type
_entity.pdbx_description
1 polymer ?
#
loop_
_entity_poly.entity_id
_entity_poly.type
_entity_poly.pdbx_seq_one_letter_code
_entity_poly.pdbx_strand_id
1 'polypeptide(L)'
;EFTGYLASQGVSVLQIKIAPGEPSPLGRIVSALQPLIRPAALAELPPATLGVLAPLFSSIGQMRENLLAPPRLDPAGERQRLYAALTDLTAACLPGEALLWIDDAHRMGRVACEMLTGMTGRLKLLLSYRSEEVPPDHPLRQVFRAAQREGAPAVLRLHALRPADVEALIRQLSHSDLAEIAAEINQQAEGNPLHVVSLLQHLFDEGQLYVDAGGGWGMTGEAAVPLPATIREAIQSRLQRLTPAQRRVLDMAAVLGGAFDFAVLQAASPQPEASLLTVLDELMDAALITEPRRLGQPEFAIAHDRYTEISYETLPGVRRRQLHAQAGRALEQVHAGDLQPHYPALATHFGKAEIPEKERRYAALAGEQAAARFANAEAIRYLERALELTAPEDVERRARLLLRCEQVYDLLGEREAQRDALGELTTLETRLSPQDRAEVLHRKARLAWLSDDTPQAQIHIEESIRLAQTCGAVEVEAAGYLLRGKMTLDQDSARQLLGKALLLAQQAGLRGMEGDIVRSLGNACFWQNDYEASQAYFEEALTIHREVGDLRGELSACNNLGLLRQTRGDFPQARDFFEQGLAICEKTGDRLAEGVLLTNLGEMTAALGEYRQAQTYLERACRIREEVGNEEGVAMVLQRLGDVLTRQGAYSPAMHHYARALEINTRIKQHRQRGETLAAMGMLRYELGDYAGAQEVYRQSLAVLPPEAEPHWALAMAGLSLLHHALGDDAAAIAAGEQALSLPVCESLPALRASVLTHLGHALSGAGHPAEAAGKYRQALEIRRRLQQPHLETEPLAGLAALARDGGHLDDAMALVKPVLAHLEAGPLQGPAHPTRVYLTCYRVLRAAGDPRAGEVLAAAHALLQERAAAIQDASLRRSYLENVAANREVVRLFEGE
;
A
#
# COMPACT_ATOMS: atom_id res chain seq x y z
N GLU A 1 -8.37 -37.14 5.13
CA GLU A 1 -8.93 -37.52 3.81
C GLU A 1 -8.88 -36.42 2.78
N PHE A 2 -9.42 -35.22 3.04
CA PHE A 2 -9.42 -34.10 2.08
C PHE A 2 -8.05 -33.78 1.45
N THR A 3 -6.99 -33.68 2.25
CA THR A 3 -5.63 -33.45 1.75
C THR A 3 -5.10 -34.61 0.91
N GLY A 4 -5.48 -35.85 1.26
CA GLY A 4 -5.14 -37.05 0.48
C GLY A 4 -5.86 -37.09 -0.86
N TYR A 5 -7.13 -36.67 -0.89
CA TYR A 5 -7.87 -36.49 -2.13
C TYR A 5 -7.21 -35.43 -3.02
N LEU A 6 -6.87 -34.26 -2.48
CA LEU A 6 -6.18 -33.21 -3.26
C LEU A 6 -4.83 -33.68 -3.82
N ALA A 7 -4.04 -34.38 -3.00
CA ALA A 7 -2.79 -34.98 -3.44
C ALA A 7 -3.01 -35.99 -4.60
N SER A 8 -4.10 -36.77 -4.56
CA SER A 8 -4.47 -37.69 -5.66
C SER A 8 -4.83 -36.96 -6.96
N GLN A 9 -5.26 -35.70 -6.88
CA GLN A 9 -5.54 -34.84 -8.03
C GLN A 9 -4.30 -34.07 -8.52
N GLY A 10 -3.12 -34.32 -7.95
CA GLY A 10 -1.88 -33.63 -8.30
C GLY A 10 -1.75 -32.23 -7.69
N VAL A 11 -2.58 -31.88 -6.70
CA VAL A 11 -2.50 -30.60 -5.98
C VAL A 11 -1.55 -30.75 -4.80
N SER A 12 -0.54 -29.88 -4.75
CA SER A 12 0.37 -29.83 -3.61
C SER A 12 -0.24 -29.00 -2.49
N VAL A 13 -0.44 -29.60 -1.30
CA VAL A 13 -1.06 -28.91 -0.15
C VAL A 13 -0.01 -28.61 0.90
N LEU A 14 0.22 -27.33 1.16
CA LEU A 14 0.98 -26.84 2.30
C LEU A 14 0.01 -26.48 3.41
N GLN A 15 -0.04 -27.27 4.47
CA GLN A 15 -0.95 -27.04 5.60
C GLN A 15 -0.19 -26.45 6.78
N ILE A 16 -0.65 -25.30 7.27
CA ILE A 16 -0.13 -24.63 8.46
C ILE A 16 -1.26 -24.33 9.44
N LYS A 17 -0.90 -24.15 10.71
CA LYS A 17 -1.84 -23.85 11.79
C LYS A 17 -1.36 -22.65 12.60
N ILE A 18 -2.28 -21.73 12.90
CA ILE A 18 -1.98 -20.52 13.67
C ILE A 18 -2.09 -20.82 15.17
N ALA A 19 -0.94 -20.78 15.85
CA ALA A 19 -0.88 -21.02 17.29
C ALA A 19 -1.45 -19.84 18.10
N PRO A 20 -1.98 -20.09 19.31
CA PRO A 20 -2.41 -19.01 20.21
C PRO A 20 -1.25 -18.05 20.53
N GLY A 21 -1.44 -16.75 20.28
CA GLY A 21 -0.44 -15.71 20.53
C GLY A 21 0.58 -15.49 19.39
N GLU A 22 0.43 -16.19 18.27
CA GLU A 22 1.24 -16.04 17.05
C GLU A 22 0.34 -15.50 15.92
N PRO A 23 0.08 -14.17 15.86
CA PRO A 23 -0.89 -13.61 14.91
C PRO A 23 -0.41 -13.60 13.45
N SER A 24 0.86 -13.94 13.19
CA SER A 24 1.44 -14.06 11.85
C SER A 24 1.65 -15.52 11.41
N PRO A 25 1.19 -15.91 10.21
CA PRO A 25 1.50 -17.22 9.64
C PRO A 25 2.96 -17.34 9.16
N LEU A 26 3.71 -16.23 9.08
CA LEU A 26 5.01 -16.17 8.41
C LEU A 26 6.00 -17.21 8.92
N GLY A 27 6.17 -17.33 10.24
CA GLY A 27 7.08 -18.31 10.85
C GLY A 27 6.70 -19.74 10.51
N ARG A 28 5.40 -20.03 10.48
CA ARG A 28 4.85 -21.34 10.11
C ARG A 28 5.03 -21.64 8.62
N ILE A 29 4.84 -20.66 7.74
CA ILE A 29 5.10 -20.79 6.30
C ILE A 29 6.58 -21.10 6.08
N VAL A 30 7.49 -20.33 6.69
CA VAL A 30 8.94 -20.55 6.59
C VAL A 30 9.30 -21.97 7.04
N SER A 31 8.81 -22.39 8.21
CA SER A 31 9.08 -23.73 8.75
C SER A 31 8.57 -24.84 7.83
N ALA A 32 7.38 -24.67 7.25
CA ALA A 32 6.77 -25.65 6.36
C ALA A 32 7.45 -25.69 4.98
N LEU A 33 8.00 -24.57 4.50
CA LEU A 33 8.72 -24.49 3.22
C LEU A 33 10.17 -24.97 3.31
N GLN A 34 10.83 -24.75 4.45
CA GLN A 34 12.23 -25.12 4.68
C GLN A 34 12.62 -26.54 4.18
N PRO A 35 11.88 -27.62 4.49
CA PRO A 35 12.22 -28.97 4.05
C PRO A 35 11.92 -29.24 2.56
N LEU A 36 11.17 -28.36 1.89
CA LEU A 36 10.83 -28.47 0.48
C LEU A 36 11.89 -27.80 -0.42
N ILE A 37 12.79 -27.02 0.15
CA ILE A 37 13.84 -26.31 -0.58
C ILE A 37 14.83 -27.32 -1.18
N ARG A 38 14.98 -27.27 -2.50
CA ARG A 38 15.95 -28.07 -3.27
C ARG A 38 16.89 -27.15 -4.06
N PRO A 39 18.14 -27.56 -4.35
CA PRO A 39 19.07 -26.75 -5.16
C PRO A 39 18.49 -26.33 -6.51
N ALA A 40 17.69 -27.19 -7.16
CA ALA A 40 17.03 -26.88 -8.42
C ALA A 40 16.00 -25.73 -8.29
N ALA A 41 15.23 -25.68 -7.21
CA ALA A 41 14.26 -24.62 -6.96
C ALA A 41 14.95 -23.27 -6.70
N LEU A 42 16.11 -23.28 -6.05
CA LEU A 42 16.88 -22.06 -5.76
C LEU A 42 17.57 -21.50 -7.01
N ALA A 43 17.94 -22.35 -7.98
CA ALA A 43 18.58 -21.94 -9.21
C ALA A 43 17.67 -21.09 -10.12
N GLU A 44 16.34 -21.22 -9.97
CA GLU A 44 15.34 -20.44 -10.72
C GLU A 44 15.08 -19.04 -10.11
N LEU A 45 15.61 -18.77 -8.91
CA LEU A 45 15.34 -17.53 -8.18
C LEU A 45 16.46 -16.49 -8.40
N PRO A 46 16.12 -15.19 -8.55
CA PRO A 46 17.11 -14.13 -8.63
C PRO A 46 18.00 -14.06 -7.38
N PRO A 47 19.29 -13.68 -7.49
CA PRO A 47 20.19 -13.51 -6.34
C PRO A 47 19.66 -12.56 -5.27
N ALA A 48 18.96 -11.49 -5.66
CA ALA A 48 18.32 -10.56 -4.74
C ALA A 48 17.19 -11.23 -3.92
N THR A 49 16.36 -12.06 -4.57
CA THR A 49 15.32 -12.86 -3.91
C THR A 49 15.95 -13.85 -2.91
N LEU A 50 17.03 -14.53 -3.31
CA LEU A 50 17.79 -15.40 -2.42
C LEU A 50 18.39 -14.63 -1.23
N GLY A 51 18.87 -13.39 -1.46
CA GLY A 51 19.37 -12.50 -0.40
C GLY A 51 18.30 -12.11 0.62
N VAL A 52 17.06 -11.88 0.18
CA VAL A 52 15.88 -11.60 1.04
C VAL A 52 15.44 -12.84 1.82
N LEU A 53 15.56 -14.03 1.22
CA LEU A 53 15.16 -15.30 1.83
C LEU A 53 16.24 -15.88 2.75
N ALA A 54 17.52 -15.56 2.55
CA ALA A 54 18.63 -16.10 3.33
C ALA A 54 18.52 -15.89 4.86
N PRO A 55 17.99 -14.76 5.39
CA PRO A 55 17.73 -14.58 6.82
C PRO A 55 16.51 -15.36 7.35
N LEU A 56 15.66 -15.89 6.46
CA LEU A 56 14.50 -16.70 6.80
C LEU A 56 14.81 -18.19 6.78
N PHE A 57 15.61 -18.63 5.80
CA PHE A 57 15.86 -20.04 5.52
C PHE A 57 17.35 -20.35 5.69
N SER A 58 17.69 -21.10 6.73
CA SER A 58 19.08 -21.45 7.05
C SER A 58 19.79 -22.21 5.93
N SER A 59 19.07 -23.00 5.14
CA SER A 59 19.59 -23.73 3.98
C SER A 59 20.05 -22.79 2.85
N ILE A 60 19.34 -21.68 2.63
CA ILE A 60 19.73 -20.62 1.68
C ILE A 60 20.88 -19.80 2.28
N GLY A 61 20.80 -19.51 3.58
CA GLY A 61 21.85 -18.82 4.33
C GLY A 61 23.21 -19.53 4.32
N GLN A 62 23.26 -20.86 4.19
CA GLN A 62 24.50 -21.63 4.07
C GLN A 62 25.15 -21.53 2.67
N MET A 63 24.40 -21.13 1.64
CA MET A 63 24.92 -20.89 0.28
C MET A 63 25.54 -19.49 0.11
N ARG A 64 25.76 -18.78 1.23
CA ARG A 64 26.03 -17.33 1.30
C ARG A 64 27.36 -16.83 0.74
N GLU A 65 28.27 -17.66 0.25
CA GLU A 65 29.60 -17.17 -0.14
C GLU A 65 29.57 -16.08 -1.23
N ASN A 66 28.45 -15.90 -1.95
CA ASN A 66 28.27 -14.83 -2.95
C ASN A 66 26.92 -14.07 -2.91
N LEU A 67 26.11 -14.20 -1.86
CA LEU A 67 24.80 -13.50 -1.79
C LEU A 67 24.95 -12.13 -1.10
N LEU A 68 24.77 -11.05 -1.86
CA LEU A 68 24.72 -9.68 -1.31
C LEU A 68 23.52 -9.53 -0.37
N ALA A 69 23.75 -8.93 0.80
CA ALA A 69 22.66 -8.58 1.71
C ALA A 69 21.78 -7.51 1.03
N PRO A 70 20.45 -7.72 0.96
CA PRO A 70 19.58 -6.76 0.32
C PRO A 70 19.55 -5.47 1.17
N PRO A 71 19.55 -4.28 0.56
CA PRO A 71 19.66 -3.02 1.25
C PRO A 71 18.37 -2.73 2.01
N ARG A 72 18.48 -1.89 3.03
CA ARG A 72 17.33 -1.46 3.83
C ARG A 72 16.44 -0.52 3.01
N LEU A 73 15.21 -0.94 2.74
CA LEU A 73 14.19 -0.05 2.17
C LEU A 73 13.39 0.55 3.31
N ASP A 74 12.48 1.45 2.95
CA ASP A 74 11.41 1.81 3.85
C ASP A 74 10.52 0.57 4.14
N PRO A 75 9.67 0.63 5.17
CA PRO A 75 9.08 -0.57 5.77
C PRO A 75 8.04 -1.22 4.90
N ALA A 76 7.35 -0.40 4.10
CA ALA A 76 6.39 -0.88 3.14
C ALA A 76 7.17 -1.55 2.00
N GLY A 77 8.22 -0.94 1.46
CA GLY A 77 9.01 -1.54 0.39
C GLY A 77 9.63 -2.87 0.81
N GLU A 78 10.16 -2.93 2.03
CA GLU A 78 10.76 -4.14 2.56
C GLU A 78 9.77 -5.28 2.86
N ARG A 79 8.64 -4.95 3.49
CA ARG A 79 7.55 -5.90 3.76
C ARG A 79 7.09 -6.54 2.46
N GLN A 80 6.95 -5.73 1.42
CA GLN A 80 6.52 -6.19 0.11
C GLN A 80 7.60 -7.02 -0.57
N ARG A 81 8.87 -6.61 -0.46
CA ARG A 81 10.00 -7.40 -0.97
C ARG A 81 10.04 -8.79 -0.33
N LEU A 82 9.79 -8.88 0.97
CA LEU A 82 9.69 -10.17 1.68
C LEU A 82 8.54 -11.03 1.15
N TYR A 83 7.37 -10.45 0.93
CA TYR A 83 6.18 -11.18 0.47
C TYR A 83 6.34 -11.69 -0.96
N ALA A 84 6.90 -10.86 -1.86
CA ALA A 84 7.22 -11.27 -3.22
C ALA A 84 8.24 -12.42 -3.21
N ALA A 85 9.30 -12.31 -2.42
CA ALA A 85 10.32 -13.33 -2.32
C ALA A 85 9.78 -14.68 -1.81
N LEU A 86 8.90 -14.65 -0.80
CA LEU A 86 8.24 -15.86 -0.29
C LEU A 86 7.29 -16.48 -1.31
N THR A 87 6.60 -15.67 -2.10
CA THR A 87 5.71 -16.14 -3.17
C THR A 87 6.51 -16.86 -4.26
N ASP A 88 7.62 -16.26 -4.70
CA ASP A 88 8.52 -16.87 -5.69
C ASP A 88 9.13 -18.18 -5.17
N LEU A 89 9.60 -18.22 -3.91
CA LEU A 89 10.12 -19.44 -3.30
C LEU A 89 9.05 -20.55 -3.22
N THR A 90 7.83 -20.20 -2.82
CA THR A 90 6.73 -21.16 -2.71
C THR A 90 6.42 -21.78 -4.06
N ALA A 91 6.35 -20.96 -5.12
CA ALA A 91 6.13 -21.42 -6.48
C ALA A 91 7.27 -22.32 -6.99
N ALA A 92 8.52 -21.99 -6.67
CA ALA A 92 9.68 -22.81 -7.04
C ALA A 92 9.74 -24.15 -6.29
N CYS A 93 9.30 -24.18 -5.03
CA CYS A 93 9.29 -25.40 -4.20
C CYS A 93 8.11 -26.33 -4.50
N LEU A 94 6.99 -25.82 -5.02
CA LEU A 94 5.76 -26.57 -5.27
C LEU A 94 5.38 -26.53 -6.76
N PRO A 95 5.95 -27.41 -7.61
CA PRO A 95 5.60 -27.44 -9.03
C PRO A 95 4.15 -27.90 -9.24
N GLY A 96 3.32 -27.07 -9.89
CA GLY A 96 1.91 -27.37 -10.21
C GLY A 96 0.90 -26.46 -9.51
N GLU A 97 -0.37 -26.88 -9.42
CA GLU A 97 -1.35 -26.16 -8.60
C GLU A 97 -1.04 -26.37 -7.10
N ALA A 98 -0.72 -25.29 -6.40
CA ALA A 98 -0.42 -25.30 -4.97
C ALA A 98 -1.54 -24.67 -4.15
N LEU A 99 -1.89 -25.33 -3.03
CA LEU A 99 -2.87 -24.88 -2.05
C LEU A 99 -2.17 -24.62 -0.71
N LEU A 100 -2.21 -23.39 -0.22
CA LEU A 100 -1.86 -23.06 1.15
C LEU A 100 -3.12 -23.11 2.03
N TRP A 101 -3.20 -24.12 2.89
CA TRP A 101 -4.27 -24.25 3.88
C TRP A 101 -3.80 -23.71 5.23
N ILE A 102 -4.45 -22.64 5.69
CA ILE A 102 -4.22 -22.04 7.00
C ILE A 102 -5.38 -22.36 7.92
N ASP A 103 -5.07 -23.14 8.95
CA ASP A 103 -5.99 -23.49 10.01
C ASP A 103 -5.91 -22.50 11.19
N ASP A 104 -7.02 -22.33 11.90
CA ASP A 104 -7.21 -21.29 12.94
C ASP A 104 -6.97 -19.85 12.45
N ALA A 105 -7.37 -19.55 11.22
CA ALA A 105 -7.15 -18.24 10.58
C ALA A 105 -7.82 -17.05 11.33
N HIS A 106 -8.81 -17.29 12.19
CA HIS A 106 -9.41 -16.28 13.09
C HIS A 106 -8.39 -15.64 14.03
N ARG A 107 -7.25 -16.27 14.28
CA ARG A 107 -6.19 -15.74 15.15
C ARG A 107 -5.26 -14.76 14.44
N MET A 108 -5.38 -14.61 13.13
CA MET A 108 -4.49 -13.77 12.34
C MET A 108 -4.77 -12.29 12.54
N GLY A 109 -3.69 -11.52 12.67
CA GLY A 109 -3.75 -10.06 12.68
C GLY A 109 -4.01 -9.48 11.28
N ARG A 110 -4.24 -8.15 11.23
CA ARG A 110 -4.45 -7.43 9.96
C ARG A 110 -3.28 -7.56 8.99
N VAL A 111 -2.05 -7.38 9.47
CA VAL A 111 -0.82 -7.50 8.66
C VAL A 111 -0.69 -8.88 8.01
N ALA A 112 -1.04 -9.93 8.75
CA ALA A 112 -1.06 -11.30 8.25
C ALA A 112 -2.11 -11.52 7.16
N CYS A 113 -3.31 -10.95 7.34
CA CYS A 113 -4.35 -11.00 6.33
C CYS A 113 -3.93 -10.25 5.04
N GLU A 114 -3.33 -9.07 5.18
CA GLU A 114 -2.83 -8.26 4.06
C GLU A 114 -1.68 -8.96 3.31
N MET A 115 -0.76 -9.61 4.04
CA MET A 115 0.28 -10.45 3.46
C MET A 115 -0.31 -11.52 2.54
N LEU A 116 -1.29 -12.27 3.04
CA LEU A 116 -1.89 -13.37 2.32
C LEU A 116 -2.62 -12.90 1.06
N THR A 117 -3.27 -11.73 1.09
CA THR A 117 -3.88 -11.17 -0.12
C THR A 117 -2.85 -10.94 -1.23
N GLY A 118 -1.64 -10.49 -0.90
CA GLY A 118 -0.55 -10.31 -1.87
C GLY A 118 -0.04 -11.62 -2.51
N MET A 119 -0.28 -12.76 -1.88
CA MET A 119 0.17 -14.08 -2.37
C MET A 119 -0.84 -14.77 -3.30
N THR A 120 -2.08 -14.28 -3.37
CA THR A 120 -3.21 -14.94 -4.08
C THR A 120 -3.06 -15.00 -5.61
N GLY A 121 -2.16 -14.21 -6.21
CA GLY A 121 -1.93 -14.20 -7.65
C GLY A 121 -1.28 -15.47 -8.22
N ARG A 122 -0.59 -16.26 -7.37
CA ARG A 122 0.10 -17.52 -7.79
C ARG A 122 -0.24 -18.75 -6.94
N LEU A 123 -0.97 -18.57 -5.82
CA LEU A 123 -1.30 -19.64 -4.88
C LEU A 123 -2.80 -19.64 -4.55
N LYS A 124 -3.42 -20.82 -4.48
CA LYS A 124 -4.78 -20.95 -3.93
C LYS A 124 -4.69 -20.93 -2.41
N LEU A 125 -5.56 -20.16 -1.75
CA LEU A 125 -5.63 -20.08 -0.29
C LEU A 125 -6.91 -20.75 0.21
N LEU A 126 -6.78 -21.58 1.25
CA LEU A 126 -7.90 -22.09 2.04
C LEU A 126 -7.72 -21.65 3.50
N LEU A 127 -8.69 -20.90 4.04
CA LEU A 127 -8.67 -20.43 5.41
C LEU A 127 -9.79 -21.12 6.20
N SER A 128 -9.45 -21.91 7.22
CA SER A 128 -10.43 -22.43 8.17
C SER A 128 -10.41 -21.60 9.46
N TYR A 129 -11.59 -21.21 9.94
CA TYR A 129 -11.73 -20.37 11.11
C TYR A 129 -13.08 -20.55 11.81
N ARG A 130 -13.13 -20.17 13.09
CA ARG A 130 -14.33 -20.19 13.93
C ARG A 130 -15.15 -18.93 13.67
N SER A 131 -16.41 -19.10 13.28
CA SER A 131 -17.24 -17.98 12.81
C SER A 131 -17.59 -16.96 13.90
N GLU A 132 -17.68 -17.45 15.13
CA GLU A 132 -17.99 -16.75 16.37
C GLU A 132 -16.81 -15.92 16.90
N GLU A 133 -15.58 -16.29 16.55
CA GLU A 133 -14.36 -15.55 16.89
C GLU A 133 -13.98 -14.50 15.82
N VAL A 134 -14.79 -14.35 14.77
CA VAL A 134 -14.56 -13.41 13.66
C VAL A 134 -15.75 -12.46 13.53
N PRO A 135 -15.83 -11.42 14.38
CA PRO A 135 -16.88 -10.40 14.27
C PRO A 135 -16.77 -9.59 12.96
N PRO A 136 -17.81 -8.82 12.56
CA PRO A 136 -17.84 -8.10 11.27
C PRO A 136 -16.64 -7.18 11.00
N ASP A 137 -16.06 -6.63 12.05
CA ASP A 137 -14.89 -5.73 12.07
C ASP A 137 -13.56 -6.49 12.15
N HIS A 138 -13.56 -7.81 12.29
CA HIS A 138 -12.33 -8.60 12.34
C HIS A 138 -11.47 -8.43 11.06
N PRO A 139 -10.13 -8.31 11.17
CA PRO A 139 -9.27 -8.08 10.01
C PRO A 139 -9.43 -9.09 8.88
N LEU A 140 -9.59 -10.38 9.21
CA LEU A 140 -9.88 -11.44 8.24
C LEU A 140 -11.13 -11.13 7.39
N ARG A 141 -12.19 -10.58 7.99
CA ARG A 141 -13.38 -10.18 7.22
C ARG A 141 -13.15 -8.89 6.45
N GLN A 142 -12.49 -7.89 7.03
CA GLN A 142 -12.28 -6.60 6.37
C GLN A 142 -11.39 -6.74 5.12
N VAL A 143 -10.24 -7.38 5.28
CA VAL A 143 -9.22 -7.50 4.22
C VAL A 143 -9.73 -8.37 3.07
N PHE A 144 -10.27 -9.55 3.37
CA PHE A 144 -10.78 -10.45 2.33
C PHE A 144 -12.15 -10.02 1.77
N ARG A 145 -12.89 -9.09 2.41
CA ARG A 145 -14.04 -8.40 1.79
C ARG A 145 -13.62 -7.41 0.71
N ALA A 146 -12.50 -6.72 0.87
CA ALA A 146 -12.00 -5.84 -0.18
C ALA A 146 -11.60 -6.64 -1.42
N ALA A 147 -10.91 -7.78 -1.22
CA ALA A 147 -10.56 -8.73 -2.28
C ALA A 147 -11.79 -9.41 -2.94
N GLN A 148 -12.96 -9.46 -2.28
CA GLN A 148 -14.20 -10.02 -2.85
C GLN A 148 -14.74 -9.28 -4.09
N ARG A 149 -14.33 -8.02 -4.33
CA ARG A 149 -14.86 -7.20 -5.44
C ARG A 149 -14.27 -7.55 -6.81
N GLU A 150 -13.19 -8.33 -6.88
CA GLU A 150 -12.49 -8.67 -8.12
C GLU A 150 -12.67 -10.14 -8.57
N GLY A 151 -13.36 -10.96 -7.77
CA GLY A 151 -13.65 -12.36 -8.05
C GLY A 151 -13.93 -13.10 -6.75
N ALA A 152 -15.19 -13.44 -6.48
CA ALA A 152 -15.63 -13.81 -5.14
C ALA A 152 -14.91 -15.05 -4.55
N PRO A 153 -14.28 -14.98 -3.36
CA PRO A 153 -13.89 -16.17 -2.60
C PRO A 153 -15.13 -16.98 -2.21
N ALA A 154 -15.09 -18.29 -2.46
CA ALA A 154 -16.13 -19.21 -2.05
C ALA A 154 -16.09 -19.39 -0.51
N VAL A 155 -17.12 -18.90 0.19
CA VAL A 155 -17.27 -19.12 1.64
C VAL A 155 -18.13 -20.36 1.85
N LEU A 156 -17.53 -21.43 2.36
CA LEU A 156 -18.24 -22.65 2.77
C LEU A 156 -18.52 -22.59 4.28
N ARG A 157 -19.79 -22.50 4.66
CA ARG A 157 -20.19 -22.64 6.07
C ARG A 157 -20.44 -24.12 6.38
N LEU A 158 -19.72 -24.64 7.36
CA LEU A 158 -19.96 -25.98 7.89
C LEU A 158 -21.09 -25.91 8.92
N HIS A 159 -22.16 -26.66 8.67
CA HIS A 159 -23.30 -26.78 9.58
C HIS A 159 -23.17 -28.02 10.44
N ALA A 160 -23.88 -28.04 11.59
CA ALA A 160 -24.01 -29.25 12.38
C ALA A 160 -24.57 -30.40 11.53
N LEU A 161 -24.08 -31.62 11.78
CA LEU A 161 -24.58 -32.83 11.14
C LEU A 161 -26.06 -33.00 11.46
N ARG A 162 -26.85 -33.39 10.46
CA ARG A 162 -28.25 -33.74 10.70
C ARG A 162 -28.28 -35.08 11.46
N PRO A 163 -29.34 -35.37 12.22
CA PRO A 163 -29.45 -36.64 12.95
C PRO A 163 -29.20 -37.89 12.09
N ALA A 164 -29.71 -37.89 10.85
CA ALA A 164 -29.48 -38.96 9.90
C ALA A 164 -28.01 -39.08 9.43
N ASP A 165 -27.27 -37.98 9.38
CA ASP A 165 -25.85 -37.99 9.02
C ASP A 165 -25.00 -38.52 10.21
N VAL A 166 -25.41 -38.25 11.45
CA VAL A 166 -24.78 -38.82 12.65
C VAL A 166 -25.04 -40.32 12.75
N GLU A 167 -26.27 -40.77 12.49
CA GLU A 167 -26.59 -42.20 12.38
C GLU A 167 -25.76 -42.89 11.29
N ALA A 168 -25.65 -42.26 10.12
CA ALA A 168 -24.84 -42.77 9.03
C ALA A 168 -23.35 -42.84 9.39
N LEU A 169 -22.81 -41.83 10.08
CA LEU A 169 -21.45 -41.81 10.59
C LEU A 169 -21.20 -42.95 11.59
N ILE A 170 -22.08 -43.13 12.57
CA ILE A 170 -21.97 -44.21 13.56
C ILE A 170 -22.01 -45.56 12.86
N ARG A 171 -22.96 -45.76 11.93
CA ARG A 171 -23.08 -47.00 11.16
C ARG A 171 -21.84 -47.27 10.31
N GLN A 172 -21.21 -46.24 9.75
CA GLN A 172 -19.96 -46.38 8.99
C GLN A 172 -18.78 -46.76 9.88
N LEU A 173 -18.68 -46.17 11.08
CA LEU A 173 -17.59 -46.46 12.03
C LEU A 173 -17.75 -47.82 12.72
N SER A 174 -18.98 -48.22 13.02
CA SER A 174 -19.27 -49.43 13.77
C SER A 174 -19.50 -50.66 12.91
N HIS A 175 -19.73 -50.49 11.61
CA HIS A 175 -20.26 -51.51 10.71
C HIS A 175 -21.56 -52.20 11.21
N SER A 176 -22.26 -51.57 12.16
CA SER A 176 -23.43 -52.09 12.88
C SER A 176 -24.52 -51.03 12.99
N ASP A 177 -25.79 -51.45 13.06
CA ASP A 177 -26.91 -50.52 13.22
C ASP A 177 -27.19 -50.27 14.72
N LEU A 178 -26.63 -49.18 15.25
CA LEU A 178 -26.72 -48.79 16.66
C LEU A 178 -27.68 -47.61 16.86
N ALA A 179 -28.96 -47.80 16.52
CA ALA A 179 -29.95 -46.73 16.48
C ALA A 179 -30.21 -46.05 17.84
N GLU A 180 -30.22 -46.80 18.95
CA GLU A 180 -30.47 -46.25 20.30
C GLU A 180 -29.34 -45.32 20.75
N ILE A 181 -28.08 -45.75 20.60
CA ILE A 181 -26.90 -44.92 20.88
C ILE A 181 -26.87 -43.71 19.95
N ALA A 182 -27.18 -43.89 18.67
CA ALA A 182 -27.21 -42.77 17.73
C ALA A 182 -28.26 -41.72 18.11
N ALA A 183 -29.42 -42.12 18.63
CA ALA A 183 -30.44 -41.20 19.13
C ALA A 183 -29.98 -40.46 20.39
N GLU A 184 -29.36 -41.16 21.34
CA GLU A 184 -28.85 -40.55 22.59
C GLU A 184 -27.71 -39.57 22.31
N ILE A 185 -26.78 -39.94 21.44
CA ILE A 185 -25.69 -39.08 20.98
C ILE A 185 -26.24 -37.89 20.19
N ASN A 186 -27.25 -38.07 19.34
CA ASN A 186 -27.88 -36.96 18.63
C ASN A 186 -28.50 -35.93 19.59
N GLN A 187 -29.06 -36.39 20.71
CA GLN A 187 -29.64 -35.50 21.73
C GLN A 187 -28.56 -34.65 22.43
N GLN A 188 -27.40 -35.22 22.73
CA GLN A 188 -26.34 -34.53 23.48
C GLN A 188 -25.33 -33.79 22.59
N ALA A 189 -25.04 -34.33 21.40
CA ALA A 189 -24.02 -33.79 20.51
C ALA A 189 -24.50 -32.56 19.71
N GLU A 190 -25.82 -32.38 19.57
CA GLU A 190 -26.44 -31.35 18.73
C GLU A 190 -25.82 -31.30 17.30
N GLY A 191 -25.45 -32.48 16.77
CA GLY A 191 -24.84 -32.62 15.46
C GLY A 191 -23.38 -32.14 15.35
N ASN A 192 -22.71 -31.77 16.45
CA ASN A 192 -21.29 -31.45 16.45
C ASN A 192 -20.44 -32.73 16.27
N PRO A 193 -19.69 -32.90 15.16
CA PRO A 193 -18.94 -34.13 14.89
C PRO A 193 -17.92 -34.49 15.98
N LEU A 194 -17.25 -33.49 16.57
CA LEU A 194 -16.29 -33.72 17.64
C LEU A 194 -16.99 -34.20 18.91
N HIS A 195 -18.16 -33.65 19.23
CA HIS A 195 -18.94 -34.11 20.38
C HIS A 195 -19.43 -35.54 20.17
N VAL A 196 -19.95 -35.86 18.98
CA VAL A 196 -20.33 -37.23 18.59
C VAL A 196 -19.17 -38.20 18.83
N VAL A 197 -17.99 -37.93 18.27
CA VAL A 197 -16.81 -38.79 18.42
C VAL A 197 -16.36 -38.88 19.89
N SER A 198 -16.40 -37.78 20.64
CA SER A 198 -16.02 -37.75 22.06
C SER A 198 -16.97 -38.57 22.93
N LEU A 199 -18.28 -38.57 22.64
CA LEU A 199 -19.27 -39.37 23.34
C LEU A 199 -19.14 -40.86 23.00
N LEU A 200 -18.89 -41.20 21.73
CA LEU A 200 -18.58 -42.58 21.33
C LEU A 200 -17.35 -43.10 22.05
N GLN A 201 -16.27 -42.31 22.08
CA GLN A 201 -15.05 -42.67 22.81
C GLN A 201 -15.30 -42.79 24.31
N HIS A 202 -16.11 -41.91 24.89
CA HIS A 202 -16.50 -42.03 26.30
C HIS A 202 -17.20 -43.35 26.58
N LEU A 203 -18.13 -43.79 25.73
CA LEU A 203 -18.80 -45.08 25.86
C LEU A 203 -17.83 -46.27 25.74
N PHE A 204 -16.83 -46.20 24.86
CA PHE A 204 -15.76 -47.21 24.80
C PHE A 204 -14.91 -47.22 26.08
N ASP A 205 -14.52 -46.05 26.58
CA ASP A 205 -13.69 -45.90 27.78
C ASP A 205 -14.44 -46.34 29.06
N GLU A 206 -15.77 -46.24 29.08
CA GLU A 206 -16.66 -46.76 30.14
C GLU A 206 -16.98 -48.25 29.98
N GLY A 207 -16.52 -48.90 28.91
CA GLY A 207 -16.81 -50.30 28.62
C GLY A 207 -18.25 -50.57 28.19
N GLN A 208 -19.02 -49.53 27.85
CA GLN A 208 -20.38 -49.65 27.31
C GLN A 208 -20.37 -50.09 25.86
N LEU A 209 -19.37 -49.66 25.10
CA LEU A 209 -19.09 -50.09 23.74
C LEU A 209 -17.82 -50.93 23.69
N TYR A 210 -17.81 -51.97 22.86
CA TYR A 210 -16.62 -52.77 22.55
C TYR A 210 -16.63 -53.20 21.08
N VAL A 211 -15.46 -53.58 20.56
CA VAL A 211 -15.35 -54.16 19.22
C VAL A 211 -15.47 -55.68 19.34
N ASP A 212 -16.43 -56.27 18.64
CA ASP A 212 -16.68 -57.71 18.61
C ASP A 212 -15.67 -58.46 17.73
N ALA A 213 -15.75 -59.79 17.73
CA ALA A 213 -14.84 -60.66 16.96
C ALA A 213 -14.96 -60.48 15.43
N GLY A 214 -16.05 -59.87 14.94
CA GLY A 214 -16.27 -59.54 13.53
C GLY A 214 -15.81 -58.13 13.15
N GLY A 215 -15.27 -57.35 14.09
CA GLY A 215 -14.89 -55.96 13.89
C GLY A 215 -16.08 -54.98 13.97
N GLY A 216 -17.27 -55.45 14.30
CA GLY A 216 -18.45 -54.62 14.55
C GLY A 216 -18.48 -54.10 15.98
N TRP A 217 -19.26 -53.07 16.27
CA TRP A 217 -19.39 -52.59 17.66
C TRP A 217 -20.56 -53.28 18.37
N GLY A 218 -20.30 -53.79 19.57
CA GLY A 218 -21.28 -54.39 20.48
C GLY A 218 -21.48 -53.55 21.74
N MET A 219 -22.62 -53.76 22.42
CA MET A 219 -22.96 -53.10 23.69
C MET A 219 -22.89 -54.08 24.86
N THR A 220 -22.43 -53.61 26.02
CA THR A 220 -22.56 -54.36 27.28
C THR A 220 -23.94 -54.10 27.89
N GLY A 221 -24.60 -55.14 28.42
CA GLY A 221 -25.92 -55.03 29.05
C GLY A 221 -25.90 -54.41 30.46
N GLU A 222 -24.87 -53.65 30.80
CA GLU A 222 -24.71 -53.00 32.10
C GLU A 222 -25.47 -51.67 32.17
N ALA A 223 -25.62 -51.10 33.37
CA ALA A 223 -26.39 -49.87 33.57
C ALA A 223 -25.84 -48.70 32.72
N ALA A 224 -26.71 -47.97 32.03
CA ALA A 224 -26.35 -46.84 31.17
C ALA A 224 -25.49 -45.82 31.93
N VAL A 225 -24.29 -45.54 31.41
CA VAL A 225 -23.42 -44.50 31.96
C VAL A 225 -23.93 -43.16 31.41
N PRO A 226 -24.19 -42.16 32.28
CA PRO A 226 -24.69 -40.87 31.81
C PRO A 226 -23.69 -40.23 30.84
N LEU A 227 -24.15 -39.94 29.62
CA LEU A 227 -23.35 -39.21 28.65
C LEU A 227 -23.04 -37.80 29.17
N PRO A 228 -21.77 -37.35 29.09
CA PRO A 228 -21.39 -35.98 29.43
C PRO A 228 -22.20 -34.96 28.64
N ALA A 229 -22.65 -33.89 29.30
CA ALA A 229 -23.49 -32.87 28.67
C ALA A 229 -22.67 -31.94 27.75
N THR A 230 -21.35 -31.88 27.94
CA THR A 230 -20.47 -31.04 27.14
C THR A 230 -19.21 -31.78 26.69
N ILE A 231 -18.66 -31.34 25.55
CA ILE A 231 -17.35 -31.77 25.04
C ILE A 231 -16.27 -31.61 26.12
N ARG A 232 -16.33 -30.54 26.92
CA ARG A 232 -15.37 -30.27 27.99
C ARG A 232 -15.39 -31.37 29.06
N GLU A 233 -16.59 -31.77 29.51
CA GLU A 233 -16.76 -32.84 30.50
C GLU A 233 -16.31 -34.20 29.95
N ALA A 234 -16.69 -34.52 28.71
CA ALA A 234 -16.26 -35.76 28.05
C ALA A 234 -14.73 -35.87 27.97
N ILE A 235 -14.07 -34.79 27.53
CA ILE A 235 -12.61 -34.72 27.47
C ILE A 235 -12.00 -34.80 28.87
N GLN A 236 -12.51 -34.06 29.85
CA GLN A 236 -11.98 -34.09 31.22
C GLN A 236 -12.05 -35.48 31.85
N SER A 237 -13.18 -36.19 31.68
CA SER A 237 -13.36 -37.57 32.15
C SER A 237 -12.28 -38.49 31.55
N ARG A 238 -12.10 -38.42 30.23
CA ARG A 238 -11.07 -39.19 29.52
C ARG A 238 -9.66 -38.89 30.02
N LEU A 239 -9.34 -37.62 30.22
CA LEU A 239 -8.04 -37.18 30.70
C LEU A 239 -7.75 -37.58 32.16
N GLN A 240 -8.78 -37.82 32.98
CA GLN A 240 -8.64 -38.30 34.36
C GLN A 240 -8.27 -39.79 34.45
N ARG A 241 -8.56 -40.58 33.40
CA ARG A 241 -8.21 -42.00 33.33
C ARG A 241 -6.73 -42.26 33.03
N LEU A 242 -6.02 -41.24 32.55
CA LEU A 242 -4.63 -41.38 32.16
C LEU A 242 -3.74 -41.71 33.36
N THR A 243 -2.78 -42.59 33.13
CA THR A 243 -1.76 -42.86 34.14
C THR A 243 -0.96 -41.59 34.46
N PRO A 244 -0.32 -41.49 35.64
CA PRO A 244 0.50 -40.33 35.95
C PRO A 244 1.63 -40.07 34.93
N ALA A 245 2.12 -41.11 34.25
CA ALA A 245 3.13 -40.99 33.19
C ALA A 245 2.54 -40.40 31.91
N GLN A 246 1.42 -40.96 31.42
CA GLN A 246 0.66 -40.46 30.28
C GLN A 246 0.25 -39.00 30.48
N ARG A 247 -0.28 -38.68 31.66
CA ARG A 247 -0.69 -37.31 31.98
C ARG A 247 0.48 -36.32 31.96
N ARG A 248 1.66 -36.72 32.46
CA ARG A 248 2.87 -35.87 32.42
C ARG A 248 3.32 -35.57 30.98
N VAL A 249 3.33 -36.58 30.11
CA VAL A 249 3.72 -36.40 28.70
C VAL A 249 2.70 -35.52 27.98
N LEU A 250 1.41 -35.77 28.17
CA LEU A 250 0.35 -34.96 27.57
C LEU A 250 0.35 -33.50 28.06
N ASP A 251 0.58 -33.27 29.36
CA ASP A 251 0.71 -31.92 29.92
C ASP A 251 1.91 -31.16 29.32
N MET A 252 3.06 -31.83 29.14
CA MET A 252 4.23 -31.23 28.50
C MET A 252 3.97 -30.94 27.02
N ALA A 253 3.37 -31.89 26.29
CA ALA A 253 2.94 -31.70 24.91
C ALA A 253 2.00 -30.51 24.76
N ALA A 254 1.05 -30.34 25.69
CA ALA A 254 0.14 -29.21 25.70
C ALA A 254 0.87 -27.87 25.95
N VAL A 255 1.87 -27.85 26.84
CA VAL A 255 2.73 -26.68 27.09
C VAL A 255 3.59 -26.32 25.88
N LEU A 256 4.05 -27.30 25.11
CA LEU A 256 4.78 -27.11 23.84
C LEU A 256 3.87 -26.63 22.69
N GLY A 257 2.56 -26.48 22.94
CA GLY A 257 1.60 -25.99 21.94
C GLY A 257 0.84 -27.08 21.20
N GLY A 258 0.91 -28.33 21.66
CA GLY A 258 0.16 -29.47 21.13
C GLY A 258 0.85 -30.20 19.99
N ALA A 259 1.77 -29.59 19.25
CA ALA A 259 2.59 -30.27 18.23
C ALA A 259 4.07 -30.06 18.54
N PHE A 260 4.86 -31.13 18.50
CA PHE A 260 6.22 -31.14 19.03
C PHE A 260 7.08 -32.24 18.39
N ASP A 261 8.39 -32.01 18.39
CA ASP A 261 9.39 -33.02 18.01
C ASP A 261 9.81 -33.84 19.22
N PHE A 262 10.14 -35.11 19.00
CA PHE A 262 10.54 -36.02 20.07
C PHE A 262 11.77 -35.53 20.80
N ALA A 263 12.75 -34.97 20.08
CA ALA A 263 13.98 -34.42 20.67
C ALA A 263 13.69 -33.32 21.72
N VAL A 264 12.70 -32.45 21.45
CA VAL A 264 12.30 -31.38 22.38
C VAL A 264 11.57 -31.97 23.58
N LEU A 265 10.67 -32.93 23.37
CA LEU A 265 9.98 -33.63 24.47
C LEU A 265 10.98 -34.38 25.36
N GLN A 266 11.96 -35.06 24.77
CA GLN A 266 13.01 -35.80 25.47
C GLN A 266 13.91 -34.87 26.29
N ALA A 267 14.30 -33.72 25.74
CA ALA A 267 15.08 -32.73 26.49
C ALA A 267 14.27 -32.05 27.60
N ALA A 268 12.95 -31.91 27.43
CA ALA A 268 12.06 -31.32 28.44
C ALA A 268 11.66 -32.32 29.55
N SER A 269 11.81 -33.62 29.30
CA SER A 269 11.40 -34.70 30.20
C SER A 269 12.60 -35.32 30.93
N PRO A 270 12.50 -35.59 32.25
CA PRO A 270 13.54 -36.30 32.98
C PRO A 270 13.52 -37.83 32.74
N GLN A 271 12.61 -38.35 31.91
CA GLN A 271 12.44 -39.79 31.68
C GLN A 271 13.40 -40.33 30.62
N PRO A 272 13.83 -41.61 30.70
CA PRO A 272 14.58 -42.26 29.64
C PRO A 272 13.78 -42.36 28.33
N GLU A 273 14.49 -42.35 27.21
CA GLU A 273 13.94 -42.41 25.85
C GLU A 273 12.95 -43.55 25.64
N ALA A 274 13.34 -44.77 26.02
CA ALA A 274 12.50 -45.96 25.85
C ALA A 274 11.16 -45.84 26.60
N SER A 275 11.18 -45.28 27.83
CA SER A 275 9.95 -45.08 28.61
C SER A 275 9.06 -44.01 27.99
N LEU A 276 9.64 -42.97 27.40
CA LEU A 276 8.90 -41.91 26.74
C LEU A 276 8.18 -42.42 25.50
N LEU A 277 8.86 -43.24 24.69
CA LEU A 277 8.28 -43.89 23.51
C LEU A 277 7.11 -44.81 23.89
N THR A 278 7.26 -45.65 24.92
CA THR A 278 6.15 -46.48 25.41
C THR A 278 4.93 -45.66 25.81
N VAL A 279 5.13 -44.52 26.49
CA VAL A 279 4.01 -43.65 26.87
C VAL A 279 3.40 -42.95 25.66
N LEU A 280 4.18 -42.59 24.64
CA LEU A 280 3.65 -42.04 23.39
C LEU A 280 2.83 -43.09 22.63
N ASP A 281 3.28 -44.35 22.57
CA ASP A 281 2.53 -45.47 21.99
C ASP A 281 1.18 -45.66 22.70
N GLU A 282 1.18 -45.70 24.04
CA GLU A 282 -0.05 -45.79 24.83
C GLU A 282 -1.00 -44.60 24.59
N LEU A 283 -0.47 -43.38 24.41
CA LEU A 283 -1.28 -42.19 24.10
C LEU A 283 -1.80 -42.17 22.65
N MET A 284 -1.09 -42.81 21.71
CA MET A 284 -1.55 -43.03 20.34
C MET A 284 -2.65 -44.10 20.30
N ASP A 285 -2.49 -45.19 21.05
CA ASP A 285 -3.54 -46.21 21.22
C ASP A 285 -4.80 -45.61 21.85
N ALA A 286 -4.62 -44.69 22.80
CA ALA A 286 -5.71 -43.88 23.34
C ALA A 286 -6.22 -42.78 22.39
N ALA A 287 -5.72 -42.67 21.15
CA ALA A 287 -6.10 -41.64 20.18
C ALA A 287 -6.03 -40.19 20.72
N LEU A 288 -5.12 -39.93 21.67
CA LEU A 288 -4.85 -38.60 22.23
C LEU A 288 -3.64 -37.93 21.58
N ILE A 289 -2.70 -38.72 21.08
CA ILE A 289 -1.56 -38.29 20.28
C ILE A 289 -1.63 -38.95 18.91
N THR A 290 -1.10 -38.27 17.90
CA THR A 290 -0.98 -38.71 16.52
C THR A 290 0.45 -38.48 16.05
N GLU A 291 0.89 -39.28 15.08
CA GLU A 291 2.16 -39.14 14.38
C GLU A 291 1.85 -38.65 12.95
N PRO A 292 1.92 -37.33 12.67
CA PRO A 292 1.64 -36.79 11.34
C PRO A 292 2.83 -37.13 10.43
N ARG A 293 2.78 -38.28 9.75
CA ARG A 293 3.85 -38.79 8.86
C ARG A 293 4.04 -37.93 7.59
N ARG A 294 4.45 -36.67 7.73
CA ARG A 294 4.69 -35.70 6.64
C ARG A 294 5.97 -34.90 6.87
N LEU A 295 6.75 -34.71 5.81
CA LEU A 295 7.94 -33.85 5.85
C LEU A 295 7.55 -32.42 6.27
N GLY A 296 8.26 -31.85 7.24
CA GLY A 296 8.08 -30.47 7.68
C GLY A 296 6.99 -30.22 8.72
N GLN A 297 6.34 -31.28 9.19
CA GLN A 297 5.45 -31.21 10.35
C GLN A 297 6.16 -31.76 11.59
N PRO A 298 5.75 -31.31 12.79
CA PRO A 298 6.25 -31.91 14.03
C PRO A 298 5.96 -33.41 14.06
N GLU A 299 6.90 -34.18 14.59
CA GLU A 299 6.83 -35.65 14.62
C GLU A 299 5.57 -36.17 15.34
N PHE A 300 5.15 -35.45 16.40
CA PHE A 300 3.99 -35.79 17.19
C PHE A 300 3.05 -34.60 17.34
N ALA A 301 1.75 -34.89 17.42
CA ALA A 301 0.73 -33.89 17.72
C ALA A 301 -0.39 -34.47 18.57
N ILE A 302 -0.91 -33.68 19.51
CA ILE A 302 -2.16 -33.97 20.21
C ILE A 302 -3.28 -34.01 19.17
N ALA A 303 -4.10 -35.07 19.22
CA ALA A 303 -5.07 -35.40 18.18
C ALA A 303 -6.08 -34.28 17.90
N HIS A 304 -6.40 -33.45 18.90
CA HIS A 304 -7.34 -32.35 18.77
C HIS A 304 -7.01 -31.16 19.70
N ASP A 305 -7.18 -29.91 19.24
CA ASP A 305 -6.82 -28.72 20.03
C ASP A 305 -7.57 -28.60 21.34
N ARG A 306 -8.82 -29.08 21.38
CA ARG A 306 -9.60 -29.10 22.63
C ARG A 306 -8.92 -29.93 23.71
N TYR A 307 -8.20 -31.01 23.36
CA TYR A 307 -7.37 -31.73 24.33
C TYR A 307 -6.20 -30.87 24.79
N THR A 308 -5.50 -30.18 23.88
CA THR A 308 -4.42 -29.25 24.21
C THR A 308 -4.90 -28.13 25.15
N GLU A 309 -5.99 -27.44 24.79
CA GLU A 309 -6.60 -26.35 25.55
C GLU A 309 -7.02 -26.83 26.95
N ILE A 310 -7.79 -27.92 27.04
CA ILE A 310 -8.28 -28.42 28.34
C ILE A 310 -7.12 -28.95 29.20
N SER A 311 -6.17 -29.68 28.62
CA SER A 311 -5.00 -30.16 29.36
C SER A 311 -4.18 -28.99 29.90
N TYR A 312 -4.00 -27.94 29.10
CA TYR A 312 -3.29 -26.73 29.51
C TYR A 312 -4.05 -25.93 30.57
N GLU A 313 -5.35 -25.67 30.37
CA GLU A 313 -6.21 -24.90 31.29
C GLU A 313 -6.32 -25.55 32.66
N THR A 314 -6.39 -26.88 32.71
CA THR A 314 -6.50 -27.65 33.96
C THR A 314 -5.19 -27.75 34.74
N LEU A 315 -4.05 -27.37 34.17
CA LEU A 315 -2.76 -27.37 34.87
C LEU A 315 -2.71 -26.31 35.98
N PRO A 316 -2.33 -26.68 37.23
CA PRO A 316 -2.07 -25.72 38.28
C PRO A 316 -0.96 -24.73 37.91
N GLY A 317 -1.12 -23.46 38.26
CA GLY A 317 -0.21 -22.38 37.83
C GLY A 317 1.27 -22.63 38.17
N VAL A 318 1.57 -23.19 39.35
CA VAL A 318 2.95 -23.55 39.75
C VAL A 318 3.58 -24.56 38.79
N ARG A 319 2.81 -25.62 38.45
CA ARG A 319 3.26 -26.67 37.53
C ARG A 319 3.38 -26.15 36.11
N ARG A 320 2.45 -25.29 35.68
CA ARG A 320 2.49 -24.63 34.38
C ARG A 320 3.77 -23.80 34.21
N ARG A 321 4.14 -22.97 35.21
CA ARG A 321 5.41 -22.21 35.21
C ARG A 321 6.63 -23.12 35.08
N GLN A 322 6.67 -24.21 35.85
CA GLN A 322 7.77 -25.18 35.81
C GLN A 322 7.90 -25.85 34.43
N LEU A 323 6.78 -26.29 33.85
CA LEU A 323 6.77 -26.92 32.52
C LEU A 323 7.22 -25.94 31.43
N HIS A 324 6.80 -24.68 31.48
CA HIS A 324 7.29 -23.66 30.55
C HIS A 324 8.80 -23.43 30.68
N ALA A 325 9.35 -23.42 31.90
CA ALA A 325 10.79 -23.30 32.12
C ALA A 325 11.56 -24.51 31.57
N GLN A 326 10.98 -25.72 31.65
CA GLN A 326 11.57 -26.94 31.07
C GLN A 326 11.52 -26.90 29.54
N ALA A 327 10.37 -26.58 28.96
CA ALA A 327 10.20 -26.45 27.52
C ALA A 327 11.16 -25.40 26.91
N GLY A 328 11.29 -24.21 27.54
CA GLY A 328 12.22 -23.18 27.07
C GLY A 328 13.68 -23.65 27.07
N ARG A 329 14.12 -24.35 28.12
CA ARG A 329 15.48 -24.93 28.20
C ARG A 329 15.70 -26.05 27.19
N ALA A 330 14.69 -26.88 26.96
CA ALA A 330 14.74 -27.94 25.97
C ALA A 330 14.91 -27.38 24.56
N LEU A 331 14.15 -26.34 24.21
CA LEU A 331 14.29 -25.63 22.94
C LEU A 331 15.69 -25.01 22.78
N GLU A 332 16.23 -24.38 23.83
CA GLU A 332 17.61 -23.86 23.80
C GLU A 332 18.65 -24.96 23.55
N GLN A 333 18.48 -26.13 24.18
CA GLN A 333 19.41 -27.24 24.09
C GLN A 333 19.36 -27.92 22.71
N VAL A 334 18.16 -28.26 22.23
CA VAL A 334 17.97 -28.98 20.98
C VAL A 334 18.36 -28.12 19.78
N HIS A 335 18.07 -26.82 19.83
CA HIS A 335 18.32 -25.89 18.72
C HIS A 335 19.52 -24.98 18.95
N ALA A 336 20.49 -25.37 19.79
CA ALA A 336 21.64 -24.54 20.15
C ALA A 336 22.43 -23.99 18.95
N GLY A 337 22.42 -24.69 17.81
CA GLY A 337 23.06 -24.27 16.56
C GLY A 337 22.23 -23.34 15.66
N ASP A 338 20.91 -23.22 15.88
CA ASP A 338 20.01 -22.40 15.08
C ASP A 338 18.79 -21.94 15.91
N LEU A 339 19.03 -21.02 16.85
CA LEU A 339 17.97 -20.52 17.75
C LEU A 339 17.07 -19.47 17.09
N GLN A 340 17.47 -18.90 15.95
CA GLN A 340 16.80 -17.76 15.33
C GLN A 340 15.32 -18.02 15.01
N PRO A 341 14.90 -19.19 14.50
CA PRO A 341 13.49 -19.49 14.27
C PRO A 341 12.66 -19.60 15.55
N HIS A 342 13.30 -19.83 16.69
CA HIS A 342 12.65 -20.16 17.96
C HIS A 342 12.57 -18.98 18.94
N TYR A 343 13.10 -17.80 18.62
CA TYR A 343 13.04 -16.63 19.52
C TYR A 343 11.62 -16.28 20.00
N PRO A 344 10.58 -16.26 19.13
CA PRO A 344 9.21 -15.99 19.58
C PRO A 344 8.71 -17.00 20.63
N ALA A 345 8.96 -18.30 20.39
CA ALA A 345 8.56 -19.36 21.31
C ALA A 345 9.34 -19.29 22.63
N LEU A 346 10.65 -19.05 22.57
CA LEU A 346 11.50 -18.90 23.76
C LEU A 346 11.05 -17.70 24.62
N ALA A 347 10.73 -16.56 24.01
CA ALA A 347 10.18 -15.40 24.71
C ALA A 347 8.87 -15.77 25.43
N THR A 348 7.94 -16.45 24.76
CA THR A 348 6.68 -16.90 25.35
C THR A 348 6.88 -17.90 26.49
N HIS A 349 7.73 -18.90 26.32
CA HIS A 349 8.01 -19.89 27.35
C HIS A 349 8.66 -19.26 28.59
N PHE A 350 9.69 -18.42 28.41
CA PHE A 350 10.34 -17.79 29.56
C PHE A 350 9.46 -16.72 30.23
N GLY A 351 8.58 -16.04 29.49
CA GLY A 351 7.59 -15.15 30.08
C GLY A 351 6.55 -15.88 30.92
N LYS A 352 5.98 -16.97 30.39
CA LYS A 352 5.04 -17.82 31.15
C LYS A 352 5.70 -18.57 32.31
N ALA A 353 7.03 -18.73 32.27
CA ALA A 353 7.82 -19.28 33.37
C ALA A 353 8.22 -18.23 34.42
N GLU A 354 7.94 -16.95 34.19
CA GLU A 354 8.36 -15.82 35.03
C GLU A 354 9.88 -15.72 35.20
N ILE A 355 10.64 -15.91 34.10
CA ILE A 355 12.10 -15.77 34.05
C ILE A 355 12.43 -14.49 33.24
N PRO A 356 12.38 -13.30 33.86
CA PRO A 356 12.37 -12.01 33.16
C PRO A 356 13.63 -11.76 32.33
N GLU A 357 14.80 -12.20 32.82
CA GLU A 357 16.06 -12.00 32.09
C GLU A 357 16.10 -12.72 30.73
N LYS A 358 15.57 -13.95 30.68
CA LYS A 358 15.50 -14.72 29.44
C LYS A 358 14.37 -14.22 28.55
N GLU A 359 13.21 -13.91 29.12
CA GLU A 359 12.09 -13.31 28.39
C GLU A 359 12.53 -12.03 27.68
N ARG A 360 13.16 -11.10 28.39
CA ARG A 360 13.68 -9.83 27.85
C ARG A 360 14.63 -10.06 26.68
N ARG A 361 15.60 -10.96 26.84
CA ARG A 361 16.59 -11.27 25.80
C ARG A 361 15.92 -11.80 24.53
N TYR A 362 15.06 -12.81 24.65
CA TYR A 362 14.43 -13.42 23.49
C TYR A 362 13.32 -12.55 22.90
N ALA A 363 12.63 -11.74 23.70
CA ALA A 363 11.70 -10.73 23.20
C ALA A 363 12.43 -9.68 22.37
N ALA A 364 13.57 -9.14 22.82
CA ALA A 364 14.36 -8.20 22.02
C ALA A 364 14.77 -8.81 20.66
N LEU A 365 15.30 -10.04 20.67
CA LEU A 365 15.72 -10.74 19.46
C LEU A 365 14.55 -11.07 18.53
N ALA A 366 13.41 -11.51 19.07
CA ALA A 366 12.19 -11.76 18.31
C ALA A 366 11.63 -10.46 17.70
N GLY A 367 11.69 -9.35 18.45
CA GLY A 367 11.29 -8.04 18.00
C GLY A 367 12.16 -7.49 16.87
N GLU A 368 13.48 -7.62 17.00
CA GLU A 368 14.42 -7.26 15.93
C GLU A 368 14.25 -8.13 14.68
N GLN A 369 14.05 -9.44 14.86
CA GLN A 369 13.76 -10.37 13.77
C GLN A 369 12.44 -10.03 13.08
N ALA A 370 11.40 -9.72 13.86
CA ALA A 370 10.10 -9.29 13.33
C ALA A 370 10.22 -7.96 12.60
N ALA A 371 10.99 -7.00 13.12
CA ALA A 371 11.27 -5.72 12.46
C ALA A 371 12.02 -5.92 11.13
N ALA A 372 13.04 -6.77 11.12
CA ALA A 372 13.79 -7.12 9.92
C ALA A 372 12.95 -7.88 8.87
N ARG A 373 11.81 -8.42 9.29
CA ARG A 373 10.80 -9.07 8.43
C ARG A 373 9.56 -8.21 8.24
N PHE A 374 9.57 -6.98 8.76
CA PHE A 374 8.49 -6.00 8.65
C PHE A 374 7.14 -6.48 9.18
N ALA A 375 7.18 -7.46 10.09
CA ALA A 375 6.07 -7.83 10.95
C ALA A 375 5.94 -6.78 12.06
N ASN A 376 5.67 -5.53 11.67
CA ASN A 376 5.83 -4.33 12.52
C ASN A 376 5.02 -4.39 13.83
N ALA A 377 3.79 -4.92 13.79
CA ALA A 377 2.98 -5.10 14.99
C ALA A 377 3.59 -6.13 15.97
N GLU A 378 4.16 -7.22 15.44
CA GLU A 378 4.86 -8.21 16.27
C GLU A 378 6.17 -7.64 16.80
N ALA A 379 6.87 -6.88 15.96
CA ALA A 379 8.10 -6.18 16.33
C ALA A 379 7.85 -5.25 17.51
N ILE A 380 6.87 -4.34 17.40
CA ILE A 380 6.47 -3.43 18.48
C ILE A 380 6.12 -4.22 19.74
N ARG A 381 5.24 -5.23 19.64
CA ARG A 381 4.84 -6.05 20.80
C ARG A 381 6.03 -6.66 21.54
N TYR A 382 6.99 -7.22 20.80
CA TYR A 382 8.17 -7.85 21.41
C TYR A 382 9.19 -6.83 21.92
N LEU A 383 9.41 -5.73 21.20
CA LEU A 383 10.36 -4.67 21.58
C LEU A 383 9.86 -3.90 22.81
N GLU A 384 8.57 -3.52 22.85
CA GLU A 384 7.95 -2.90 24.01
C GLU A 384 8.01 -3.83 25.22
N ARG A 385 7.72 -5.12 25.03
CA ARG A 385 7.83 -6.11 26.10
C ARG A 385 9.26 -6.23 26.63
N ALA A 386 10.26 -6.23 25.74
CA ALA A 386 11.65 -6.20 26.16
C ALA A 386 12.00 -4.90 26.91
N LEU A 387 11.43 -3.77 26.50
CA LEU A 387 11.65 -2.46 27.13
C LEU A 387 11.04 -2.38 28.53
N GLU A 388 9.83 -2.92 28.71
CA GLU A 388 9.16 -3.06 30.03
C GLU A 388 10.00 -3.86 31.02
N LEU A 389 10.60 -4.96 30.55
CA LEU A 389 11.45 -5.84 31.36
C LEU A 389 12.87 -5.29 31.58
N THR A 390 13.23 -4.21 30.88
CA THR A 390 14.55 -3.60 31.02
C THR A 390 14.53 -2.56 32.13
N ALA A 391 15.35 -2.78 33.15
CA ALA A 391 15.45 -1.90 34.31
C ALA A 391 15.73 -0.44 33.89
N PRO A 392 15.11 0.57 34.54
CA PRO A 392 15.29 1.99 34.21
C PRO A 392 16.76 2.46 34.23
N GLU A 393 17.61 1.79 35.01
CA GLU A 393 19.01 2.13 35.17
C GLU A 393 19.86 1.72 33.95
N ASP A 394 19.41 0.74 33.16
CA ASP A 394 20.10 0.17 32.01
C ASP A 394 19.86 0.98 30.73
N VAL A 395 20.39 2.19 30.72
CA VAL A 395 20.11 3.18 29.68
C VAL A 395 20.55 2.74 28.29
N GLU A 396 21.67 2.04 28.15
CA GLU A 396 22.13 1.59 26.84
C GLU A 396 21.13 0.64 26.18
N ARG A 397 20.61 -0.35 26.93
CA ARG A 397 19.62 -1.29 26.39
C ARG A 397 18.28 -0.63 26.14
N ARG A 398 17.81 0.24 27.06
CA ARG A 398 16.57 0.99 26.87
C ARG A 398 16.64 1.86 25.62
N ALA A 399 17.73 2.60 25.44
CA ALA A 399 17.92 3.46 24.28
C ALA A 399 17.94 2.67 22.97
N ARG A 400 18.62 1.52 22.95
CA ARG A 400 18.63 0.64 21.78
C ARG A 400 17.22 0.14 21.43
N LEU A 401 16.46 -0.32 22.42
CA LEU A 401 15.09 -0.79 22.22
C LEU A 401 14.17 0.35 21.76
N LEU A 402 14.25 1.53 22.39
CA LEU A 402 13.50 2.72 21.99
C LEU A 402 13.82 3.15 20.56
N LEU A 403 15.10 3.15 20.15
CA LEU A 403 15.49 3.45 18.76
C LEU A 403 14.91 2.42 17.78
N ARG A 404 14.83 1.14 18.16
CA ARG A 404 14.17 0.12 17.33
C ARG A 404 12.66 0.32 17.26
N CYS A 405 12.00 0.64 18.37
CA CYS A 405 10.59 0.98 18.37
C CYS A 405 10.32 2.22 17.50
N GLU A 406 11.11 3.29 17.68
CA GLU A 406 11.02 4.54 16.92
C GLU A 406 11.16 4.28 15.43
N GLN A 407 12.15 3.47 15.02
CA GLN A 407 12.29 3.06 13.63
C GLN A 407 10.99 2.42 13.16
N VAL A 408 10.43 1.44 13.88
CA VAL A 408 9.17 0.80 13.48
C VAL A 408 7.97 1.78 13.47
N TYR A 409 7.91 2.77 14.38
CA TYR A 409 6.85 3.79 14.39
C TYR A 409 6.98 4.78 13.23
N ASP A 410 8.19 5.29 12.96
CA ASP A 410 8.49 6.15 11.81
C ASP A 410 8.09 5.48 10.50
N LEU A 411 8.42 4.20 10.44
CA LEU A 411 8.08 3.30 9.38
C LEU A 411 6.55 3.17 9.19
N LEU A 412 5.79 3.00 10.28
CA LEU A 412 4.32 2.93 10.22
C LEU A 412 3.63 4.29 10.05
N GLY A 413 4.37 5.39 10.20
CA GLY A 413 3.79 6.74 10.25
C GLY A 413 3.06 7.02 11.57
N GLU A 414 3.30 6.24 12.63
CA GLU A 414 2.70 6.40 13.96
C GLU A 414 3.38 7.58 14.69
N ARG A 415 3.06 8.81 14.26
CA ARG A 415 3.77 10.03 14.67
C ARG A 415 3.69 10.34 16.16
N GLU A 416 2.63 9.92 16.84
CA GLU A 416 2.49 10.09 18.29
C GLU A 416 3.45 9.17 19.04
N ALA A 417 3.37 7.85 18.80
CA ALA A 417 4.29 6.88 19.39
C ALA A 417 5.77 7.15 19.04
N GLN A 418 6.04 7.58 17.80
CA GLN A 418 7.37 8.02 17.38
C GLN A 418 7.87 9.21 18.21
N ARG A 419 6.99 10.21 18.44
CA ARG A 419 7.32 11.39 19.25
C ARG A 419 7.56 11.02 20.71
N ASP A 420 6.77 10.10 21.26
CA ASP A 420 6.92 9.63 22.63
C ASP A 420 8.24 8.87 22.82
N ALA A 421 8.57 7.97 21.89
CA ALA A 421 9.85 7.24 21.91
C ALA A 421 11.06 8.18 21.82
N LEU A 422 11.02 9.18 20.92
CA LEU A 422 12.06 10.20 20.81
C LEU A 422 12.11 11.14 22.03
N GLY A 423 10.96 11.40 22.65
CA GLY A 423 10.84 12.14 23.90
C GLY A 423 11.56 11.40 25.03
N GLU A 424 11.30 10.10 25.19
CA GLU A 424 11.98 9.26 26.18
C GLU A 424 13.49 9.20 25.92
N LEU A 425 13.91 8.98 24.66
CA LEU A 425 15.33 9.00 24.26
C LEU A 425 16.01 10.34 24.61
N THR A 426 15.30 11.46 24.48
CA THR A 426 15.81 12.79 24.86
C THR A 426 16.05 12.88 26.38
N THR A 427 15.23 12.24 27.21
CA THR A 427 15.48 12.19 28.67
C THR A 427 16.74 11.41 29.02
N LEU A 428 17.13 10.46 28.17
CA LEU A 428 18.31 9.61 28.34
C LEU A 428 19.58 10.22 27.74
N GLU A 429 19.47 11.33 27.01
CA GLU A 429 20.49 11.83 26.06
C GLU A 429 21.88 12.01 26.69
N THR A 430 21.97 12.53 27.92
CA THR A 430 23.26 12.76 28.61
C THR A 430 24.03 11.48 28.95
N ARG A 431 23.36 10.33 28.90
CA ARG A 431 23.90 9.01 29.21
C ARG A 431 24.11 8.14 27.96
N LEU A 432 23.74 8.64 26.79
CA LEU A 432 23.92 7.95 25.50
C LEU A 432 25.34 8.12 24.96
N SER A 433 25.77 7.16 24.13
CA SER A 433 27.01 7.31 23.37
C SER A 433 26.87 8.49 22.39
N PRO A 434 27.97 9.19 22.03
CA PRO A 434 27.93 10.26 21.03
C PRO A 434 27.32 9.83 19.69
N GLN A 435 27.51 8.56 19.29
CA GLN A 435 26.92 8.00 18.07
C GLN A 435 25.40 7.86 18.20
N ASP A 436 24.89 7.30 19.30
CA ASP A 436 23.45 7.14 19.52
C ASP A 436 22.75 8.51 19.63
N ARG A 437 23.40 9.50 20.25
CA ARG A 437 22.90 10.88 20.29
C ARG A 437 22.80 11.48 18.89
N ALA A 438 23.78 11.26 18.03
CA ALA A 438 23.74 11.74 16.64
C ALA A 438 22.59 11.11 15.86
N GLU A 439 22.34 9.81 16.05
CA GLU A 439 21.20 9.10 15.46
C GLU A 439 19.86 9.63 16.00
N VAL A 440 19.71 9.83 17.30
CA VAL A 440 18.48 10.42 17.89
C VAL A 440 18.19 11.80 17.31
N LEU A 441 19.22 12.65 17.18
CA LEU A 441 19.08 13.98 16.56
C LEU A 441 18.68 13.88 15.07
N HIS A 442 19.24 12.93 14.33
CA HIS A 442 18.84 12.66 12.94
C HIS A 442 17.35 12.31 12.85
N ARG A 443 16.88 11.41 13.71
CA ARG A 443 15.48 10.99 13.76
C ARG A 443 14.54 12.12 14.15
N LYS A 444 14.92 12.94 15.13
CA LYS A 444 14.17 14.15 15.50
C LYS A 444 14.07 15.14 14.35
N ALA A 445 15.16 15.33 13.60
CA ALA A 445 15.14 16.18 12.41
C ALA A 445 14.17 15.66 11.35
N ARG A 446 14.17 14.35 11.11
CA ARG A 446 13.25 13.71 10.17
C ARG A 446 11.79 13.88 10.60
N LEU A 447 11.47 13.62 11.87
CA LEU A 447 10.11 13.80 12.41
C LEU A 447 9.65 15.26 12.30
N ALA A 448 10.52 16.21 12.64
CA ALA A 448 10.21 17.65 12.56
C ALA A 448 9.93 18.06 11.11
N TRP A 449 10.76 17.61 10.15
CA TRP A 449 10.54 17.89 8.73
C TRP A 449 9.22 17.31 8.22
N LEU A 450 8.90 16.06 8.59
CA LEU A 450 7.63 15.43 8.23
C LEU A 450 6.41 16.05 8.93
N SER A 451 6.63 16.80 10.01
CA SER A 451 5.58 17.53 10.74
C SER A 451 5.49 19.01 10.34
N ASP A 452 6.17 19.41 9.25
CA ASP A 452 6.27 20.78 8.74
C ASP A 452 6.94 21.80 9.69
N ASP A 453 7.69 21.33 10.70
CA ASP A 453 8.52 22.15 11.59
C ASP A 453 9.95 22.26 11.04
N THR A 454 10.06 22.97 9.91
CA THR A 454 11.33 23.17 9.20
C THR A 454 12.43 23.81 10.08
N PRO A 455 12.15 24.81 10.94
CA PRO A 455 13.16 25.39 11.83
C PRO A 455 13.76 24.36 12.79
N GLN A 456 12.95 23.53 13.47
CA GLN A 456 13.49 22.50 14.37
C GLN A 456 14.22 21.40 13.60
N ALA A 457 13.71 21.03 12.42
CA ALA A 457 14.36 20.05 11.57
C ALA A 457 15.80 20.49 11.21
N GLN A 458 15.99 21.76 10.87
CA GLN A 458 17.30 22.30 10.52
C GLN A 458 18.27 22.30 11.72
N ILE A 459 17.80 22.69 12.90
CA ILE A 459 18.63 22.70 14.11
C ILE A 459 19.11 21.27 14.44
N HIS A 460 18.17 20.32 14.46
CA HIS A 460 18.48 18.93 14.80
C HIS A 460 19.42 18.27 13.79
N ILE A 461 19.25 18.51 12.48
CA ILE A 461 20.10 17.88 11.47
C ILE A 461 21.52 18.45 11.48
N GLU A 462 21.69 19.75 11.74
CA GLU A 462 23.01 20.37 11.84
C GLU A 462 23.79 19.88 13.07
N GLU A 463 23.09 19.68 14.20
CA GLU A 463 23.69 19.12 15.40
C GLU A 463 24.03 17.63 15.23
N SER A 464 23.14 16.87 14.60
CA SER A 464 23.36 15.45 14.25
C SER A 464 24.62 15.27 13.40
N ILE A 465 24.76 16.02 12.29
CA ILE A 465 25.93 15.95 11.40
C ILE A 465 27.21 16.29 12.17
N ARG A 466 27.19 17.37 12.96
CA ARG A 466 28.36 17.81 13.75
C ARG A 466 28.79 16.73 14.75
N LEU A 467 27.83 16.10 15.42
CA LEU A 467 28.13 15.07 16.40
C LEU A 467 28.63 13.80 15.71
N ALA A 468 28.00 13.40 14.60
CA ALA A 468 28.45 12.27 13.78
C ALA A 468 29.90 12.45 13.30
N GLN A 469 30.28 13.65 12.88
CA GLN A 469 31.65 14.00 12.50
C GLN A 469 32.65 13.86 13.64
N THR A 470 32.29 14.34 14.84
CA THR A 470 33.21 14.29 15.98
C THR A 470 33.40 12.86 16.52
N CYS A 471 32.39 11.99 16.38
CA CYS A 471 32.47 10.59 16.81
C CYS A 471 32.84 9.61 15.70
N GLY A 472 32.97 10.06 14.45
CA GLY A 472 33.31 9.21 13.30
C GLY A 472 32.18 8.30 12.82
N ALA A 473 30.92 8.64 13.10
CA ALA A 473 29.75 7.88 12.66
C ALA A 473 29.37 8.21 11.21
N VAL A 474 30.17 7.69 10.25
CA VAL A 474 30.06 7.98 8.81
C VAL A 474 28.66 7.71 8.24
N GLU A 475 27.99 6.66 8.71
CA GLU A 475 26.65 6.28 8.25
C GLU A 475 25.59 7.33 8.63
N VAL A 476 25.65 7.83 9.87
CA VAL A 476 24.76 8.88 10.38
C VAL A 476 25.07 10.22 9.71
N GLU A 477 26.36 10.49 9.46
CA GLU A 477 26.80 11.69 8.74
C GLU A 477 26.26 11.70 7.29
N ALA A 478 26.38 10.58 6.57
CA ALA A 478 25.85 10.42 5.23
C ALA A 478 24.32 10.60 5.20
N ALA A 479 23.60 9.95 6.12
CA ALA A 479 22.16 10.09 6.28
C ALA A 479 21.75 11.53 6.64
N GLY A 480 22.58 12.22 7.43
CA GLY A 480 22.39 13.62 7.80
C GLY A 480 22.48 14.55 6.60
N TYR A 481 23.54 14.41 5.80
CA TYR A 481 23.71 15.19 4.57
C TYR A 481 22.63 14.89 3.52
N LEU A 482 22.19 13.64 3.39
CA LEU A 482 21.07 13.26 2.52
C LEU A 482 19.77 13.96 2.94
N LEU A 483 19.42 13.92 4.22
CA LEU A 483 18.20 14.55 4.72
C LEU A 483 18.27 16.08 4.54
N ARG A 484 19.39 16.71 4.92
CA ARG A 484 19.58 18.16 4.74
C ARG A 484 19.53 18.57 3.28
N GLY A 485 20.10 17.76 2.38
CA GLY A 485 20.02 17.97 0.93
C GLY A 485 18.58 17.93 0.41
N LYS A 486 17.76 16.99 0.89
CA LYS A 486 16.32 16.90 0.55
C LYS A 486 15.47 18.04 1.10
N MET A 487 15.83 18.56 2.27
CA MET A 487 15.12 19.68 2.91
C MET A 487 15.43 21.03 2.25
N THR A 488 16.57 21.15 1.57
CA THR A 488 17.05 22.43 1.03
C THR A 488 16.32 22.76 -0.27
N LEU A 489 15.76 23.98 -0.35
CA LEU A 489 15.11 24.48 -1.57
C LEU A 489 16.11 25.02 -2.60
N ASP A 490 17.28 25.49 -2.15
CA ASP A 490 18.37 25.91 -3.03
C ASP A 490 19.06 24.69 -3.65
N GLN A 491 18.90 24.54 -4.96
CA GLN A 491 19.32 23.33 -5.66
C GLN A 491 20.85 23.18 -5.75
N ASP A 492 21.60 24.29 -5.75
CA ASP A 492 23.06 24.24 -5.75
C ASP A 492 23.60 23.76 -4.40
N SER A 493 23.07 24.30 -3.30
CA SER A 493 23.36 23.80 -1.95
C SER A 493 22.92 22.35 -1.78
N ALA A 494 21.74 21.98 -2.29
CA ALA A 494 21.26 20.60 -2.27
C ALA A 494 22.25 19.66 -2.97
N ARG A 495 22.72 20.00 -4.17
CA ARG A 495 23.74 19.22 -4.90
C ARG A 495 25.05 19.08 -4.14
N GLN A 496 25.54 20.13 -3.49
CA GLN A 496 26.75 20.07 -2.68
C GLN A 496 26.59 19.14 -1.46
N LEU A 497 25.47 19.25 -0.76
CA LEU A 497 25.16 18.40 0.39
C LEU A 497 25.00 16.93 -0.01
N LEU A 498 24.25 16.67 -1.09
CA LEU A 498 24.06 15.33 -1.63
C LEU A 498 25.35 14.73 -2.18
N GLY A 499 26.23 15.53 -2.79
CA GLY A 499 27.56 15.08 -3.22
C GLY A 499 28.44 14.63 -2.05
N LYS A 500 28.38 15.34 -0.91
CA LYS A 500 29.04 14.90 0.33
C LYS A 500 28.43 13.61 0.86
N ALA A 501 27.10 13.51 0.89
CA ALA A 501 26.40 12.29 1.29
C ALA A 501 26.82 11.10 0.44
N LEU A 502 26.95 11.28 -0.89
CA LEU A 502 27.31 10.21 -1.82
C LEU A 502 28.72 9.68 -1.54
N LEU A 503 29.68 10.58 -1.34
CA LEU A 503 31.06 10.20 -1.03
C LEU A 503 31.16 9.41 0.29
N LEU A 504 30.44 9.84 1.33
CA LEU A 504 30.40 9.14 2.60
C LEU A 504 29.68 7.77 2.48
N ALA A 505 28.58 7.71 1.72
CA ALA A 505 27.86 6.47 1.48
C ALA A 505 28.74 5.44 0.74
N GLN A 506 29.50 5.88 -0.27
CA GLN A 506 30.45 5.04 -1.00
C GLN A 506 31.58 4.53 -0.09
N GLN A 507 32.13 5.40 0.77
CA GLN A 507 33.16 5.00 1.74
C GLN A 507 32.66 3.96 2.74
N ALA A 508 31.40 4.05 3.13
CA ALA A 508 30.74 3.11 4.04
C ALA A 508 30.14 1.88 3.33
N GLY A 509 30.22 1.79 1.99
CA GLY A 509 29.64 0.69 1.21
C GLY A 509 28.11 0.63 1.23
N LEU A 510 27.44 1.78 1.42
CA LEU A 510 25.98 1.89 1.58
C LEU A 510 25.27 1.99 0.22
N ARG A 511 25.39 0.95 -0.62
CA ARG A 511 24.91 0.97 -2.02
C ARG A 511 23.43 1.36 -2.18
N GLY A 512 22.55 0.94 -1.26
CA GLY A 512 21.14 1.37 -1.28
C GLY A 512 20.96 2.88 -1.02
N MET A 513 21.74 3.43 -0.08
CA MET A 513 21.74 4.87 0.20
C MET A 513 22.31 5.66 -0.98
N GLU A 514 23.32 5.12 -1.68
CA GLU A 514 23.83 5.72 -2.91
C GLU A 514 22.71 5.90 -3.95
N GLY A 515 21.89 4.88 -4.19
CA GLY A 515 20.74 4.98 -5.11
C GLY A 515 19.77 6.10 -4.72
N ASP A 516 19.46 6.23 -3.43
CA ASP A 516 18.62 7.31 -2.90
C ASP A 516 19.24 8.71 -3.04
N ILE A 517 20.55 8.83 -2.82
CA ILE A 517 21.29 10.08 -2.97
C ILE A 517 21.36 10.48 -4.43
N VAL A 518 21.73 9.56 -5.31
CA VAL A 518 21.81 9.74 -6.76
C VAL A 518 20.43 10.14 -7.32
N ARG A 519 19.35 9.48 -6.90
CA ARG A 519 17.99 9.90 -7.25
C ARG A 519 17.67 11.31 -6.76
N SER A 520 18.11 11.67 -5.56
CA SER A 520 17.91 13.02 -5.01
C SER A 520 18.72 14.08 -5.77
N LEU A 521 19.91 13.75 -6.26
CA LEU A 521 20.70 14.59 -7.18
C LEU A 521 19.96 14.77 -8.51
N GLY A 522 19.37 13.70 -9.03
CA GLY A 522 18.52 13.75 -10.22
C GLY A 522 17.32 14.67 -10.05
N ASN A 523 16.69 14.67 -8.88
CA ASN A 523 15.62 15.63 -8.53
C ASN A 523 16.15 17.07 -8.49
N ALA A 524 17.33 17.30 -7.90
CA ALA A 524 17.89 18.65 -7.83
C ALA A 524 18.19 19.21 -9.22
N CYS A 525 18.78 18.40 -10.10
CA CYS A 525 18.98 18.74 -11.52
C CYS A 525 17.66 18.95 -12.26
N PHE A 526 16.64 18.14 -11.97
CA PHE A 526 15.30 18.29 -12.56
C PHE A 526 14.71 19.68 -12.26
N TRP A 527 14.78 20.13 -11.00
CA TRP A 527 14.28 21.44 -10.59
C TRP A 527 15.15 22.61 -11.09
N GLN A 528 16.41 22.36 -11.45
CA GLN A 528 17.26 23.33 -12.17
C GLN A 528 17.00 23.36 -13.69
N ASN A 529 16.12 22.50 -14.21
CA ASN A 529 15.90 22.26 -15.64
C ASN A 529 17.10 21.66 -16.38
N ASP A 530 18.07 21.10 -15.64
CA ASP A 530 19.17 20.30 -16.19
C ASP A 530 18.67 18.85 -16.39
N TYR A 531 17.84 18.70 -17.42
CA TYR A 531 17.18 17.44 -17.73
C TYR A 531 18.12 16.34 -18.22
N GLU A 532 19.28 16.70 -18.79
CA GLU A 532 20.28 15.72 -19.21
C GLU A 532 20.98 15.10 -18.00
N ALA A 533 21.45 15.92 -17.05
CA ALA A 533 22.02 15.42 -15.81
C ALA A 533 20.98 14.67 -14.96
N SER A 534 19.74 15.20 -14.90
CA SER A 534 18.63 14.54 -14.22
C SER A 534 18.36 13.14 -14.76
N GLN A 535 18.34 12.98 -16.08
CA GLN A 535 18.18 11.68 -16.72
C GLN A 535 19.29 10.70 -16.33
N ALA A 536 20.55 11.12 -16.43
CA ALA A 536 21.70 10.29 -16.11
C ALA A 536 21.65 9.81 -14.65
N TYR A 537 21.34 10.71 -13.71
CA TYR A 537 21.18 10.34 -12.31
C TYR A 537 20.01 9.41 -12.06
N PHE A 538 18.84 9.63 -12.67
CA PHE A 538 17.71 8.72 -12.47
C PHE A 538 17.95 7.32 -13.07
N GLU A 539 18.63 7.22 -14.21
CA GLU A 539 19.03 5.94 -14.83
C GLU A 539 20.10 5.21 -13.99
N GLU A 540 21.06 5.95 -13.43
CA GLU A 540 22.04 5.41 -12.48
C GLU A 540 21.35 4.91 -11.22
N ALA A 541 20.47 5.71 -10.60
CA ALA A 541 19.70 5.30 -9.43
C ALA A 541 18.85 4.05 -9.72
N LEU A 542 18.18 3.99 -10.87
CA LEU A 542 17.42 2.81 -11.29
C LEU A 542 18.30 1.56 -11.37
N THR A 543 19.50 1.70 -11.94
CA THR A 543 20.47 0.60 -12.02
C THR A 543 20.92 0.16 -10.64
N ILE A 544 21.28 1.10 -9.77
CA ILE A 544 21.66 0.82 -8.38
C ILE A 544 20.54 0.08 -7.67
N HIS A 545 19.30 0.59 -7.73
CA HIS A 545 18.15 -0.03 -7.07
C HIS A 545 17.87 -1.45 -7.59
N ARG A 546 18.08 -1.72 -8.89
CA ARG A 546 17.99 -3.09 -9.45
C ARG A 546 19.10 -4.01 -8.98
N GLU A 547 20.35 -3.54 -8.96
CA GLU A 547 21.52 -4.31 -8.49
C GLU A 547 21.33 -4.80 -7.05
N VAL A 548 20.75 -3.93 -6.22
CA VAL A 548 20.54 -4.21 -4.80
C VAL A 548 19.18 -4.86 -4.50
N GLY A 549 18.28 -4.98 -5.48
CA GLY A 549 16.93 -5.54 -5.28
C GLY A 549 16.00 -4.64 -4.47
N ASP A 550 16.13 -3.33 -4.61
CA ASP A 550 15.24 -2.32 -4.04
C ASP A 550 14.07 -2.03 -4.99
N LEU A 551 12.98 -2.77 -4.83
CA LEU A 551 11.78 -2.59 -5.65
C LEU A 551 11.13 -1.22 -5.47
N ARG A 552 11.21 -0.61 -4.26
CA ARG A 552 10.60 0.70 -4.02
C ARG A 552 11.44 1.84 -4.60
N GLY A 553 12.75 1.74 -4.49
CA GLY A 553 13.70 2.62 -5.16
C GLY A 553 13.62 2.49 -6.68
N GLU A 554 13.48 1.27 -7.20
CA GLU A 554 13.22 1.01 -8.62
C GLU A 554 11.94 1.71 -9.07
N LEU A 555 10.85 1.53 -8.33
CA LEU A 555 9.58 2.23 -8.58
C LEU A 555 9.74 3.75 -8.54
N SER A 556 10.48 4.28 -7.56
CA SER A 556 10.68 5.72 -7.39
C SER A 556 11.51 6.30 -8.55
N ALA A 557 12.53 5.58 -9.01
CA ALA A 557 13.34 5.96 -10.16
C ALA A 557 12.52 5.89 -11.47
N CYS A 558 11.72 4.83 -11.67
CA CYS A 558 10.78 4.73 -12.79
C CYS A 558 9.78 5.89 -12.80
N ASN A 559 9.18 6.21 -11.66
CA ASN A 559 8.27 7.35 -11.54
C ASN A 559 8.95 8.68 -11.92
N ASN A 560 10.16 8.91 -11.43
CA ASN A 560 10.93 10.12 -11.73
C ASN A 560 11.34 10.21 -13.21
N LEU A 561 11.74 9.09 -13.82
CA LEU A 561 12.01 9.02 -15.27
C LEU A 561 10.75 9.27 -16.09
N GLY A 562 9.61 8.70 -15.67
CA GLY A 562 8.31 8.94 -16.30
C GLY A 562 7.94 10.43 -16.28
N LEU A 563 8.05 11.07 -15.11
CA LEU A 563 7.83 12.52 -14.97
C LEU A 563 8.80 13.34 -15.83
N LEU A 564 10.09 12.98 -15.86
CA LEU A 564 11.08 13.65 -16.70
C LEU A 564 10.73 13.59 -18.19
N ARG A 565 10.34 12.40 -18.68
CA ARG A 565 9.91 12.22 -20.08
C ARG A 565 8.65 13.00 -20.38
N GLN A 566 7.67 12.99 -19.48
CA GLN A 566 6.44 13.76 -19.59
C GLN A 566 6.74 15.27 -19.67
N THR A 567 7.61 15.79 -18.80
CA THR A 567 8.01 17.22 -18.83
C THR A 567 8.72 17.59 -20.13
N ARG A 568 9.49 16.68 -20.73
CA ARG A 568 10.13 16.88 -22.04
C ARG A 568 9.18 16.69 -23.23
N GLY A 569 7.94 16.25 -23.00
CA GLY A 569 6.95 15.96 -24.05
C GLY A 569 7.09 14.59 -24.71
N ASP A 570 7.93 13.70 -24.17
CA ASP A 570 8.07 12.31 -24.63
C ASP A 570 7.07 11.41 -23.88
N PHE A 571 5.79 11.56 -24.22
CA PHE A 571 4.70 10.83 -23.57
C PHE A 571 4.76 9.29 -23.76
N PRO A 572 5.17 8.74 -24.93
CA PRO A 572 5.32 7.30 -25.07
C PRO A 572 6.31 6.71 -24.07
N GLN A 573 7.50 7.31 -23.94
CA GLN A 573 8.50 6.81 -23.00
C GLN A 573 8.10 7.08 -21.55
N ALA A 574 7.38 8.18 -21.27
CA ALA A 574 6.81 8.44 -19.95
C ALA A 574 5.85 7.31 -19.51
N ARG A 575 4.96 6.91 -20.42
CA ARG A 575 4.02 5.80 -20.20
C ARG A 575 4.75 4.50 -19.89
N ASP A 576 5.78 4.14 -20.68
CA ASP A 576 6.53 2.91 -20.47
C ASP A 576 7.17 2.84 -19.06
N PHE A 577 7.67 3.96 -18.55
CA PHE A 577 8.21 4.03 -17.19
C PHE A 577 7.12 3.96 -16.11
N PHE A 578 5.99 4.64 -16.29
CA PHE A 578 4.87 4.54 -15.36
C PHE A 578 4.29 3.12 -15.31
N GLU A 579 4.17 2.44 -16.45
CA GLU A 579 3.71 1.04 -16.55
C GLU A 579 4.70 0.06 -15.91
N GLN A 580 6.02 0.26 -16.07
CA GLN A 580 7.02 -0.49 -15.32
C GLN A 580 6.84 -0.32 -13.81
N GLY A 581 6.63 0.92 -13.35
CA GLY A 581 6.32 1.21 -11.95
C GLY A 581 5.04 0.51 -11.48
N LEU A 582 3.99 0.48 -12.30
CA LEU A 582 2.73 -0.20 -11.96
C LEU A 582 2.92 -1.72 -11.86
N ALA A 583 3.70 -2.32 -12.76
CA ALA A 583 4.02 -3.75 -12.67
C ALA A 583 4.79 -4.07 -11.38
N ILE A 584 5.61 -3.13 -10.87
CA ILE A 584 6.24 -3.27 -9.56
C ILE A 584 5.18 -3.15 -8.45
N CYS A 585 4.29 -2.15 -8.50
CA CYS A 585 3.16 -2.03 -7.56
C CYS A 585 2.31 -3.30 -7.49
N GLU A 586 2.02 -3.93 -8.63
CA GLU A 586 1.23 -5.17 -8.68
C GLU A 586 1.97 -6.34 -8.01
N LYS A 587 3.29 -6.44 -8.23
CA LYS A 587 4.13 -7.45 -7.57
C LYS A 587 4.29 -7.19 -6.07
N THR A 588 4.36 -5.93 -5.66
CA THR A 588 4.61 -5.54 -4.28
C THR A 588 3.33 -5.37 -3.47
N GLY A 589 2.19 -5.09 -4.10
CA GLY A 589 0.98 -4.64 -3.42
C GLY A 589 1.09 -3.22 -2.85
N ASP A 590 1.98 -2.36 -3.38
CA ASP A 590 2.06 -0.94 -2.97
C ASP A 590 0.91 -0.11 -3.53
N ARG A 591 -0.22 -0.14 -2.81
CA ARG A 591 -1.42 0.62 -3.13
C ARG A 591 -1.17 2.14 -3.12
N LEU A 592 -0.33 2.65 -2.22
CA LEU A 592 -0.07 4.09 -2.17
C LEU A 592 0.68 4.55 -3.43
N ALA A 593 1.74 3.82 -3.81
CA ALA A 593 2.50 4.10 -5.02
C ALA A 593 1.69 3.85 -6.29
N GLU A 594 0.81 2.85 -6.31
CA GLU A 594 -0.12 2.58 -7.41
C GLU A 594 -1.04 3.79 -7.66
N GLY A 595 -1.60 4.34 -6.57
CA GLY A 595 -2.40 5.56 -6.64
C GLY A 595 -1.60 6.76 -7.19
N VAL A 596 -0.30 6.88 -6.91
CA VAL A 596 0.56 7.93 -7.48
C VAL A 596 0.75 7.74 -8.98
N LEU A 597 1.15 6.55 -9.41
CA LEU A 597 1.40 6.26 -10.82
C LEU A 597 0.14 6.40 -11.69
N LEU A 598 -1.00 5.94 -11.18
CA LEU A 598 -2.29 6.15 -11.84
C LEU A 598 -2.68 7.63 -11.92
N THR A 599 -2.31 8.44 -10.92
CA THR A 599 -2.51 9.90 -11.00
C THR A 599 -1.70 10.48 -12.15
N ASN A 600 -0.42 10.12 -12.23
CA ASN A 600 0.49 10.62 -13.27
C ASN A 600 0.07 10.17 -14.68
N LEU A 601 -0.33 8.90 -14.83
CA LEU A 601 -0.91 8.40 -16.07
C LEU A 601 -2.19 9.15 -16.45
N GLY A 602 -3.07 9.42 -15.48
CA GLY A 602 -4.28 10.21 -15.69
C GLY A 602 -3.97 11.62 -16.20
N GLU A 603 -3.02 12.32 -15.57
CA GLU A 603 -2.59 13.66 -15.99
C GLU A 603 -1.94 13.66 -17.39
N MET A 604 -1.05 12.70 -17.65
CA MET A 604 -0.38 12.52 -18.94
C MET A 604 -1.42 12.27 -20.06
N THR A 605 -2.36 11.37 -19.82
CA THR A 605 -3.43 11.01 -20.75
C THR A 605 -4.35 12.21 -21.01
N ALA A 606 -4.64 13.01 -19.97
CA ALA A 606 -5.40 14.24 -20.13
C ALA A 606 -4.64 15.30 -20.96
N ALA A 607 -3.32 15.39 -20.79
CA ALA A 607 -2.47 16.31 -21.57
C ALA A 607 -2.40 15.96 -23.07
N LEU A 608 -2.70 14.71 -23.43
CA LEU A 608 -2.84 14.23 -24.81
C LEU A 608 -4.26 14.42 -25.39
N GLY A 609 -5.23 14.85 -24.56
CA GLY A 609 -6.62 15.03 -24.97
C GLY A 609 -7.50 13.77 -24.80
N GLU A 610 -6.97 12.68 -24.24
CA GLU A 610 -7.66 11.41 -24.04
C GLU A 610 -8.47 11.41 -22.73
N TYR A 611 -9.36 12.40 -22.57
CA TYR A 611 -9.99 12.73 -21.28
C TYR A 611 -10.79 11.57 -20.65
N ARG A 612 -11.41 10.69 -21.43
CA ARG A 612 -12.16 9.54 -20.89
C ARG A 612 -11.23 8.52 -20.21
N GLN A 613 -10.09 8.23 -20.83
CA GLN A 613 -9.12 7.30 -20.26
C GLN A 613 -8.42 7.93 -19.04
N ALA A 614 -8.12 9.22 -19.10
CA ALA A 614 -7.62 9.98 -17.95
C ALA A 614 -8.58 9.89 -16.76
N GLN A 615 -9.88 10.07 -16.99
CA GLN A 615 -10.90 9.92 -15.95
C GLN A 615 -10.88 8.51 -15.34
N THR A 616 -10.79 7.45 -16.14
CA THR A 616 -10.71 6.07 -15.63
C THR A 616 -9.50 5.86 -14.73
N TYR A 617 -8.32 6.35 -15.12
CA TYR A 617 -7.11 6.25 -14.28
C TYR A 617 -7.27 7.03 -12.97
N LEU A 618 -7.79 8.26 -13.03
CA LEU A 618 -7.98 9.11 -11.87
C LEU A 618 -9.07 8.57 -10.92
N GLU A 619 -10.16 7.98 -11.42
CA GLU A 619 -11.17 7.33 -10.59
C GLU A 619 -10.59 6.12 -9.84
N ARG A 620 -9.77 5.29 -10.51
CA ARG A 620 -9.04 4.20 -9.88
C ARG A 620 -8.06 4.74 -8.82
N ALA A 621 -7.29 5.78 -9.15
CA ALA A 621 -6.37 6.41 -8.20
C ALA A 621 -7.10 6.96 -6.96
N CYS A 622 -8.26 7.60 -7.15
CA CYS A 622 -9.08 8.15 -6.07
C CYS A 622 -9.54 7.03 -5.13
N ARG A 623 -10.10 5.95 -5.69
CA ARG A 623 -10.56 4.79 -4.92
C ARG A 623 -9.43 4.19 -4.08
N ILE A 624 -8.26 4.00 -4.68
CA ILE A 624 -7.09 3.46 -4.01
C ILE A 624 -6.66 4.36 -2.85
N ARG A 625 -6.59 5.68 -3.09
CA ARG A 625 -6.18 6.64 -2.07
C ARG A 625 -7.19 6.75 -0.92
N GLU A 626 -8.48 6.59 -1.20
CA GLU A 626 -9.53 6.45 -0.18
C GLU A 626 -9.34 5.16 0.64
N GLU A 627 -9.06 4.02 -0.01
CA GLU A 627 -8.84 2.73 0.64
C GLU A 627 -7.63 2.75 1.60
N VAL A 628 -6.55 3.46 1.24
CA VAL A 628 -5.35 3.58 2.09
C VAL A 628 -5.40 4.77 3.06
N GLY A 629 -6.50 5.53 3.10
CA GLY A 629 -6.66 6.67 4.00
C GLY A 629 -5.75 7.88 3.67
N ASN A 630 -5.26 8.00 2.43
CA ASN A 630 -4.44 9.13 2.01
C ASN A 630 -5.31 10.32 1.61
N GLU A 631 -5.80 11.07 2.60
CA GLU A 631 -6.72 12.20 2.39
C GLU A 631 -6.13 13.30 1.50
N GLU A 632 -4.83 13.63 1.68
CA GLU A 632 -4.13 14.61 0.83
C GLU A 632 -4.14 14.16 -0.64
N GLY A 633 -3.81 12.90 -0.88
CA GLY A 633 -3.84 12.33 -2.22
C GLY A 633 -5.24 12.30 -2.82
N VAL A 634 -6.28 12.04 -2.01
CA VAL A 634 -7.67 12.08 -2.47
C VAL A 634 -8.04 13.49 -2.94
N ALA A 635 -7.69 14.53 -2.17
CA ALA A 635 -7.98 15.91 -2.55
C ALA A 635 -7.30 16.29 -3.89
N MET A 636 -6.03 15.92 -4.05
CA MET A 636 -5.29 16.14 -5.30
C MET A 636 -5.94 15.45 -6.49
N VAL A 637 -6.30 14.16 -6.36
CA VAL A 637 -6.93 13.42 -7.47
C VAL A 637 -8.32 13.95 -7.80
N LEU A 638 -9.11 14.35 -6.80
CA LEU A 638 -10.41 15.00 -7.01
C LEU A 638 -10.27 16.32 -7.77
N GLN A 639 -9.25 17.11 -7.45
CA GLN A 639 -8.95 18.33 -8.19
C GLN A 639 -8.63 18.03 -9.66
N ARG A 640 -7.80 17.01 -9.95
CA ARG A 640 -7.50 16.56 -11.32
C ARG A 640 -8.73 16.00 -12.06
N LEU A 641 -9.60 15.26 -11.38
CA LEU A 641 -10.89 14.81 -11.93
C LEU A 641 -11.76 16.00 -12.31
N GLY A 642 -11.83 17.03 -11.44
CA GLY A 642 -12.52 18.28 -11.74
C GLY A 642 -11.99 18.95 -13.01
N ASP A 643 -10.66 18.99 -13.19
CA ASP A 643 -10.03 19.56 -14.38
C ASP A 643 -10.44 18.80 -15.66
N VAL A 644 -10.34 17.47 -15.64
CA VAL A 644 -10.71 16.60 -16.77
C VAL A 644 -12.20 16.75 -17.12
N LEU A 645 -13.08 16.76 -16.12
CA LEU A 645 -14.53 16.93 -16.32
C LEU A 645 -14.87 18.32 -16.85
N THR A 646 -14.17 19.37 -16.40
CA THR A 646 -14.33 20.73 -16.93
C THR A 646 -13.98 20.76 -18.42
N ARG A 647 -12.87 20.14 -18.84
CA ARG A 647 -12.47 20.07 -20.27
C ARG A 647 -13.47 19.29 -21.14
N GLN A 648 -14.17 18.33 -20.57
CA GLN A 648 -15.26 17.58 -21.24
C GLN A 648 -16.59 18.36 -21.28
N GLY A 649 -16.73 19.47 -20.53
CA GLY A 649 -17.99 20.21 -20.38
C GLY A 649 -18.94 19.66 -19.31
N ALA A 650 -18.48 18.72 -18.48
CA ALA A 650 -19.24 18.13 -17.37
C ALA A 650 -19.14 19.00 -16.10
N TYR A 651 -19.71 20.21 -16.17
CA TYR A 651 -19.50 21.27 -15.18
C TYR A 651 -20.05 20.98 -13.78
N SER A 652 -21.25 20.40 -13.66
CA SER A 652 -21.83 20.08 -12.35
C SER A 652 -21.04 18.99 -11.60
N PRO A 653 -20.67 17.86 -12.23
CA PRO A 653 -19.73 16.90 -11.63
C PRO A 653 -18.37 17.52 -11.28
N ALA A 654 -17.80 18.35 -12.15
CA ALA A 654 -16.52 19.02 -11.87
C ALA A 654 -16.59 19.88 -10.59
N MET A 655 -17.64 20.69 -10.45
CA MET A 655 -17.85 21.51 -9.25
C MET A 655 -17.97 20.66 -7.98
N HIS A 656 -18.62 19.49 -8.05
CA HIS A 656 -18.72 18.57 -6.92
C HIS A 656 -17.34 18.05 -6.50
N HIS A 657 -16.51 17.63 -7.44
CA HIS A 657 -15.14 17.16 -7.15
C HIS A 657 -14.28 18.28 -6.55
N TYR A 658 -14.32 19.49 -7.11
CA TYR A 658 -13.59 20.62 -6.54
C TYR A 658 -14.06 21.00 -5.13
N ALA A 659 -15.37 21.03 -4.89
CA ALA A 659 -15.91 21.32 -3.56
C ALA A 659 -15.43 20.30 -2.52
N ARG A 660 -15.43 19.00 -2.87
CA ARG A 660 -14.92 17.93 -2.01
C ARG A 660 -13.42 18.05 -1.78
N ALA A 661 -12.63 18.35 -2.81
CA ALA A 661 -11.19 18.60 -2.68
C ALA A 661 -10.91 19.79 -1.75
N LEU A 662 -11.68 20.87 -1.89
CA LEU A 662 -11.55 22.08 -1.07
C LEU A 662 -11.87 21.79 0.41
N GLU A 663 -12.93 21.03 0.67
CA GLU A 663 -13.32 20.60 2.02
C GLU A 663 -12.20 19.80 2.68
N ILE A 664 -11.69 18.78 1.98
CA ILE A 664 -10.59 17.94 2.48
C ILE A 664 -9.37 18.82 2.77
N ASN A 665 -8.89 19.59 1.80
CA ASN A 665 -7.71 20.45 1.94
C ASN A 665 -7.85 21.47 3.08
N THR A 666 -9.06 21.95 3.34
CA THR A 666 -9.34 22.84 4.47
C THR A 666 -9.22 22.10 5.80
N ARG A 667 -9.78 20.89 5.90
CA ARG A 667 -9.72 20.04 7.10
C ARG A 667 -8.29 19.60 7.44
N ILE A 668 -7.51 19.20 6.43
CA ILE A 668 -6.11 18.77 6.61
C ILE A 668 -5.10 19.94 6.58
N LYS A 669 -5.59 21.19 6.51
CA LYS A 669 -4.78 22.43 6.49
C LYS A 669 -3.73 22.49 5.37
N GLN A 670 -4.03 21.86 4.23
CA GLN A 670 -3.16 21.93 3.04
C GLN A 670 -3.41 23.22 2.27
N HIS A 671 -2.77 24.31 2.72
CA HIS A 671 -2.95 25.65 2.17
C HIS A 671 -2.64 25.75 0.67
N ARG A 672 -1.56 25.09 0.21
CA ARG A 672 -1.17 25.07 -1.20
C ARG A 672 -2.25 24.46 -2.10
N GLN A 673 -2.63 23.21 -1.84
CA GLN A 673 -3.66 22.51 -2.64
C GLN A 673 -5.03 23.18 -2.54
N ARG A 674 -5.34 23.82 -1.41
CA ARG A 674 -6.54 24.65 -1.25
C ARG A 674 -6.52 25.82 -2.24
N GLY A 675 -5.40 26.54 -2.34
CA GLY A 675 -5.23 27.64 -3.29
C GLY A 675 -5.38 27.19 -4.75
N GLU A 676 -4.79 26.04 -5.09
CA GLU A 676 -4.91 25.41 -6.42
C GLU A 676 -6.37 25.05 -6.76
N THR A 677 -7.06 24.41 -5.81
CA THR A 677 -8.47 24.04 -5.98
C THR A 677 -9.33 25.28 -6.19
N LEU A 678 -9.08 26.35 -5.44
CA LEU A 678 -9.76 27.63 -5.63
C LEU A 678 -9.49 28.21 -7.03
N ALA A 679 -8.24 28.23 -7.50
CA ALA A 679 -7.94 28.72 -8.85
C ALA A 679 -8.70 27.93 -9.94
N ALA A 680 -8.76 26.61 -9.82
CA ALA A 680 -9.51 25.76 -10.74
C ALA A 680 -11.03 26.03 -10.69
N MET A 681 -11.59 26.22 -9.48
CA MET A 681 -12.99 26.65 -9.31
C MET A 681 -13.26 28.03 -9.92
N GLY A 682 -12.30 28.97 -9.81
CA GLY A 682 -12.38 30.29 -10.43
C GLY A 682 -12.48 30.19 -11.95
N MET A 683 -11.69 29.30 -12.56
CA MET A 683 -11.74 29.04 -14.00
C MET A 683 -13.08 28.43 -14.42
N LEU A 684 -13.60 27.46 -13.67
CA LEU A 684 -14.90 26.85 -13.94
C LEU A 684 -16.04 27.87 -13.84
N ARG A 685 -16.04 28.74 -12.81
CA ARG A 685 -17.05 29.81 -12.67
C ARG A 685 -16.97 30.82 -13.81
N TYR A 686 -15.76 31.15 -14.23
CA TYR A 686 -15.53 31.99 -15.40
C TYR A 686 -16.11 31.37 -16.69
N GLU A 687 -15.87 30.08 -16.94
CA GLU A 687 -16.47 29.38 -18.09
C GLU A 687 -18.01 29.37 -18.05
N LEU A 688 -18.61 29.32 -16.86
CA LEU A 688 -20.06 29.40 -16.64
C LEU A 688 -20.62 30.83 -16.72
N GLY A 689 -19.79 31.85 -16.97
CA GLY A 689 -20.19 33.25 -16.99
C GLY A 689 -20.50 33.85 -15.61
N ASP A 690 -20.24 33.12 -14.52
CA ASP A 690 -20.36 33.62 -13.14
C ASP A 690 -19.11 34.44 -12.78
N TYR A 691 -18.98 35.61 -13.42
CA TYR A 691 -17.80 36.45 -13.29
C TYR A 691 -17.59 37.01 -11.88
N ALA A 692 -18.68 37.34 -11.18
CA ALA A 692 -18.60 37.83 -9.80
C ALA A 692 -18.09 36.73 -8.86
N GLY A 693 -18.61 35.50 -8.99
CA GLY A 693 -18.13 34.35 -8.24
C GLY A 693 -16.69 33.98 -8.60
N ALA A 694 -16.33 34.04 -9.89
CA ALA A 694 -14.96 33.80 -10.34
C ALA A 694 -13.97 34.79 -9.72
N GLN A 695 -14.30 36.09 -9.71
CA GLN A 695 -13.45 37.14 -9.13
C GLN A 695 -13.16 36.90 -7.65
N GLU A 696 -14.21 36.58 -6.87
CA GLU A 696 -14.05 36.34 -5.44
C GLU A 696 -13.22 35.08 -5.17
N VAL A 697 -13.44 34.00 -5.92
CA VAL A 697 -12.69 32.75 -5.75
C VAL A 697 -11.21 32.92 -6.16
N TYR A 698 -10.90 33.64 -7.23
CA TYR A 698 -9.51 33.96 -7.59
C TYR A 698 -8.83 34.82 -6.51
N ARG A 699 -9.53 35.80 -5.94
CA ARG A 699 -9.03 36.60 -4.82
C ARG A 699 -8.73 35.73 -3.60
N GLN A 700 -9.58 34.77 -3.29
CA GLN A 700 -9.35 33.80 -2.22
C GLN A 700 -8.17 32.88 -2.52
N SER A 701 -8.01 32.44 -3.76
CA SER A 701 -6.85 31.63 -4.19
C SER A 701 -5.54 32.39 -3.97
N LEU A 702 -5.44 33.63 -4.46
CA LEU A 702 -4.25 34.48 -4.32
C LEU A 702 -3.99 34.93 -2.87
N ALA A 703 -5.01 34.98 -2.01
CA ALA A 703 -4.81 35.27 -0.58
C ALA A 703 -4.19 34.09 0.19
N VAL A 704 -4.35 32.86 -0.33
CA VAL A 704 -3.80 31.63 0.26
C VAL A 704 -2.48 31.24 -0.40
N LEU A 705 -2.31 31.54 -1.69
CA LEU A 705 -1.08 31.29 -2.43
C LEU A 705 -0.14 32.51 -2.34
N PRO A 706 1.02 32.38 -1.68
CA PRO A 706 2.03 33.44 -1.76
C PRO A 706 2.60 33.49 -3.20
N PRO A 707 3.13 34.64 -3.67
CA PRO A 707 3.78 34.75 -4.98
C PRO A 707 4.86 33.67 -5.22
N GLU A 708 5.54 33.26 -4.15
CA GLU A 708 6.55 32.20 -4.10
C GLU A 708 5.97 30.79 -4.42
N ALA A 709 4.65 30.61 -4.43
CA ALA A 709 3.97 29.42 -4.98
C ALA A 709 3.79 29.54 -6.51
N GLU A 710 4.92 29.78 -7.18
CA GLU A 710 5.05 30.33 -8.53
C GLU A 710 4.11 29.73 -9.60
N PRO A 711 4.04 28.39 -9.83
CA PRO A 711 3.21 27.85 -10.92
C PRO A 711 1.71 28.04 -10.71
N HIS A 712 1.26 27.90 -9.46
CA HIS A 712 -0.16 27.91 -9.12
C HIS A 712 -0.68 29.35 -9.01
N TRP A 713 0.18 30.25 -8.51
CA TRP A 713 -0.09 31.68 -8.53
C TRP A 713 -0.15 32.21 -9.97
N ALA A 714 0.78 31.80 -10.84
CA ALA A 714 0.76 32.13 -12.27
C ALA A 714 -0.54 31.67 -12.95
N LEU A 715 -1.03 30.47 -12.61
CA LEU A 715 -2.29 29.94 -13.14
C LEU A 715 -3.50 30.78 -12.70
N ALA A 716 -3.56 31.17 -11.42
CA ALA A 716 -4.62 32.04 -10.91
C ALA A 716 -4.62 33.42 -11.58
N MET A 717 -3.43 34.00 -11.80
CA MET A 717 -3.29 35.27 -12.52
C MET A 717 -3.65 35.16 -14.01
N ALA A 718 -3.30 34.05 -14.65
CA ALA A 718 -3.72 33.76 -16.02
C ALA A 718 -5.25 33.66 -16.13
N GLY A 719 -5.91 33.11 -15.12
CA GLY A 719 -7.36 33.07 -15.00
C GLY A 719 -7.99 34.46 -14.80
N LEU A 720 -7.39 35.31 -13.95
CA LEU A 720 -7.81 36.70 -13.78
C LEU A 720 -7.65 37.52 -15.06
N SER A 721 -6.60 37.29 -15.84
CA SER A 721 -6.41 37.94 -17.15
C SER A 721 -7.61 37.71 -18.07
N LEU A 722 -8.07 36.46 -18.17
CA LEU A 722 -9.27 36.11 -18.94
C LEU A 722 -10.56 36.73 -18.39
N LEU A 723 -10.69 36.76 -17.06
CA LEU A 723 -11.85 37.34 -16.39
C LEU A 723 -11.95 38.84 -16.65
N HIS A 724 -10.85 39.58 -16.48
CA HIS A 724 -10.79 41.02 -16.75
C HIS A 724 -11.10 41.34 -18.22
N HIS A 725 -10.57 40.54 -19.16
CA HIS A 725 -10.89 40.67 -20.57
C HIS A 725 -12.39 40.45 -20.85
N ALA A 726 -13.01 39.45 -20.22
CA ALA A 726 -14.46 39.22 -20.39
C ALA A 726 -15.33 40.34 -19.78
N LEU A 727 -14.83 41.02 -18.74
CA LEU A 727 -15.47 42.19 -18.13
C LEU A 727 -15.23 43.49 -18.93
N GLY A 728 -14.38 43.46 -19.97
CA GLY A 728 -14.02 44.62 -20.79
C GLY A 728 -12.94 45.52 -20.18
N ASP A 729 -12.25 45.06 -19.12
CA ASP A 729 -11.10 45.74 -18.53
C ASP A 729 -9.80 45.16 -19.09
N ASP A 730 -9.52 45.44 -20.37
CA ASP A 730 -8.36 44.87 -21.06
C ASP A 730 -7.03 45.36 -20.46
N ALA A 731 -7.00 46.53 -19.81
CA ALA A 731 -5.82 47.03 -19.12
C ALA A 731 -5.45 46.17 -17.91
N ALA A 732 -6.43 45.84 -17.05
CA ALA A 732 -6.21 44.90 -15.96
C ALA A 732 -5.90 43.47 -16.47
N ALA A 733 -6.51 43.08 -17.59
CA ALA A 733 -6.26 41.79 -18.22
C ALA A 733 -4.80 41.63 -18.70
N ILE A 734 -4.26 42.66 -19.37
CA ILE A 734 -2.86 42.70 -19.81
C ILE A 734 -1.94 42.67 -18.58
N ALA A 735 -2.18 43.51 -17.58
CA ALA A 735 -1.37 43.57 -16.38
C ALA A 735 -1.29 42.21 -15.66
N ALA A 736 -2.42 41.51 -15.50
CA ALA A 736 -2.45 40.19 -14.89
C ALA A 736 -1.69 39.14 -15.73
N GLY A 737 -1.84 39.17 -17.05
CA GLY A 737 -1.14 38.26 -17.96
C GLY A 737 0.37 38.50 -18.02
N GLU A 738 0.82 39.76 -17.98
CA GLU A 738 2.24 40.12 -17.93
C GLU A 738 2.88 39.75 -16.60
N GLN A 739 2.17 39.98 -15.48
CA GLN A 739 2.63 39.52 -14.16
C GLN A 739 2.83 38.00 -14.15
N ALA A 740 1.87 37.22 -14.64
CA ALA A 740 2.01 35.77 -14.76
C ALA A 740 3.19 35.38 -15.67
N LEU A 741 3.36 36.03 -16.82
CA LEU A 741 4.41 35.73 -17.79
C LEU A 741 5.82 36.08 -17.28
N SER A 742 5.94 37.09 -16.41
CA SER A 742 7.21 37.54 -15.84
C SER A 742 7.82 36.58 -14.81
N LEU A 743 7.05 35.60 -14.35
CA LEU A 743 7.50 34.63 -13.36
C LEU A 743 8.48 33.62 -13.97
N PRO A 744 9.61 33.31 -13.29
CA PRO A 744 10.61 32.35 -13.79
C PRO A 744 10.02 30.99 -14.15
N VAL A 745 8.96 30.56 -13.45
CA VAL A 745 8.26 29.31 -13.71
C VAL A 745 7.63 29.22 -15.11
N CYS A 746 7.26 30.36 -15.70
CA CYS A 746 6.75 30.42 -17.07
C CYS A 746 7.86 30.18 -18.10
N GLU A 747 9.13 30.15 -17.73
CA GLU A 747 10.21 29.70 -18.60
C GLU A 747 10.41 28.18 -18.51
N SER A 748 10.28 27.62 -17.30
CA SER A 748 10.49 26.19 -17.04
C SER A 748 9.27 25.29 -17.33
N LEU A 749 8.06 25.85 -17.39
CA LEU A 749 6.83 25.11 -17.69
C LEU A 749 6.20 25.55 -19.01
N PRO A 750 6.54 24.90 -20.15
CA PRO A 750 6.06 25.32 -21.47
C PRO A 750 4.53 25.31 -21.61
N ALA A 751 3.85 24.32 -21.03
CA ALA A 751 2.41 24.20 -21.11
C ALA A 751 1.68 25.37 -20.41
N LEU A 752 2.19 25.80 -19.26
CA LEU A 752 1.69 26.97 -18.53
C LEU A 752 1.95 28.25 -19.32
N ARG A 753 3.19 28.43 -19.82
CA ARG A 753 3.58 29.58 -20.66
C ARG A 753 2.66 29.73 -21.87
N ALA A 754 2.37 28.64 -22.57
CA ALA A 754 1.49 28.65 -23.74
C ALA A 754 0.06 29.11 -23.39
N SER A 755 -0.46 28.69 -22.23
CA SER A 755 -1.78 29.16 -21.74
C SER A 755 -1.75 30.66 -21.44
N VAL A 756 -0.76 31.13 -20.67
CA VAL A 756 -0.60 32.56 -20.32
C VAL A 756 -0.47 33.42 -21.58
N LEU A 757 0.35 33.01 -22.55
CA LEU A 757 0.52 33.70 -23.82
C LEU A 757 -0.78 33.78 -24.63
N THR A 758 -1.59 32.72 -24.61
CA THR A 758 -2.89 32.70 -25.30
C THR A 758 -3.86 33.69 -24.66
N HIS A 759 -3.94 33.71 -23.32
CA HIS A 759 -4.81 34.63 -22.57
C HIS A 759 -4.38 36.09 -22.77
N LEU A 760 -3.08 36.36 -22.69
CA LEU A 760 -2.52 37.69 -22.96
C LEU A 760 -2.77 38.12 -24.41
N GLY A 761 -2.71 37.19 -25.37
CA GLY A 761 -3.10 37.45 -26.76
C GLY A 761 -4.56 37.92 -26.90
N HIS A 762 -5.49 37.32 -26.14
CA HIS A 762 -6.89 37.77 -26.12
C HIS A 762 -7.04 39.18 -25.55
N ALA A 763 -6.39 39.47 -24.42
CA ALA A 763 -6.41 40.79 -23.79
C ALA A 763 -5.82 41.88 -24.71
N LEU A 764 -4.67 41.62 -25.33
CA LEU A 764 -4.04 42.54 -26.29
C LEU A 764 -4.90 42.76 -27.54
N SER A 765 -5.58 41.72 -28.02
CA SER A 765 -6.51 41.84 -29.13
C SER A 765 -7.71 42.72 -28.77
N GLY A 766 -8.26 42.58 -27.56
CA GLY A 766 -9.37 43.41 -27.06
C GLY A 766 -8.99 44.88 -26.90
N ALA A 767 -7.80 45.14 -26.38
CA ALA A 767 -7.23 46.49 -26.21
C ALA A 767 -6.83 47.19 -27.51
N GLY A 768 -6.92 46.53 -28.66
CA GLY A 768 -6.56 47.12 -29.96
C GLY A 768 -5.06 47.08 -30.31
N HIS A 769 -4.32 46.09 -29.79
CA HIS A 769 -2.90 45.85 -30.09
C HIS A 769 -2.69 44.57 -30.93
N PRO A 770 -3.15 44.53 -32.20
CA PRO A 770 -3.22 43.29 -32.99
C PRO A 770 -1.84 42.69 -33.33
N ALA A 771 -0.81 43.52 -33.51
CA ALA A 771 0.54 43.03 -33.83
C ALA A 771 1.18 42.27 -32.64
N GLU A 772 1.02 42.83 -31.43
CA GLU A 772 1.50 42.21 -30.19
C GLU A 772 0.71 40.95 -29.86
N ALA A 773 -0.63 40.99 -30.01
CA ALA A 773 -1.50 39.83 -29.85
C ALA A 773 -1.09 38.67 -30.78
N ALA A 774 -0.85 38.95 -32.07
CA ALA A 774 -0.38 37.95 -33.02
C ALA A 774 0.99 37.38 -32.62
N GLY A 775 1.89 38.19 -32.06
CA GLY A 775 3.16 37.74 -31.50
C GLY A 775 2.97 36.70 -30.39
N LYS A 776 2.07 36.97 -29.43
CA LYS A 776 1.78 36.04 -28.32
C LYS A 776 1.15 34.73 -28.80
N TYR A 777 0.19 34.79 -29.72
CA TYR A 777 -0.43 33.58 -30.28
C TYR A 777 0.57 32.69 -31.04
N ARG A 778 1.48 33.26 -31.83
CA ARG A 778 2.51 32.47 -32.54
C ARG A 778 3.45 31.75 -31.57
N GLN A 779 3.87 32.43 -30.50
CA GLN A 779 4.70 31.81 -29.46
C GLN A 779 3.95 30.68 -28.74
N ALA A 780 2.68 30.88 -28.40
CA ALA A 780 1.86 29.83 -27.79
C ALA A 780 1.72 28.61 -28.72
N LEU A 781 1.45 28.84 -30.01
CA LEU A 781 1.28 27.81 -31.02
C LEU A 781 2.55 26.96 -31.22
N GLU A 782 3.71 27.60 -31.28
CA GLU A 782 5.00 26.92 -31.38
C GLU A 782 5.23 25.97 -30.20
N ILE A 783 4.91 26.42 -28.98
CA ILE A 783 5.03 25.60 -27.78
C ILE A 783 4.07 24.41 -27.83
N ARG A 784 2.80 24.61 -28.21
CA ARG A 784 1.81 23.52 -28.30
C ARG A 784 2.21 22.44 -29.30
N ARG A 785 2.77 22.84 -30.45
CA ARG A 785 3.29 21.91 -31.47
C ARG A 785 4.45 21.08 -30.95
N ARG A 786 5.40 21.69 -30.25
CA ARG A 786 6.52 20.99 -29.63
C ARG A 786 6.05 19.99 -28.58
N LEU A 787 5.00 20.32 -27.83
CA LEU A 787 4.37 19.44 -26.85
C LEU A 787 3.41 18.42 -27.46
N GLN A 788 3.24 18.36 -28.79
CA GLN A 788 2.30 17.43 -29.45
C GLN A 788 0.86 17.57 -28.92
N GLN A 789 0.39 18.82 -28.73
CA GLN A 789 -0.95 19.14 -28.22
C GLN A 789 -1.84 19.77 -29.31
N PRO A 790 -2.20 19.03 -30.38
CA PRO A 790 -2.91 19.60 -31.53
C PRO A 790 -4.31 20.12 -31.16
N HIS A 791 -4.97 19.49 -30.18
CA HIS A 791 -6.25 19.93 -29.64
C HIS A 791 -6.20 21.30 -28.93
N LEU A 792 -5.02 21.75 -28.48
CA LEU A 792 -4.83 23.07 -27.87
C LEU A 792 -4.25 24.11 -28.85
N GLU A 793 -3.89 23.73 -30.08
CA GLU A 793 -3.50 24.67 -31.13
C GLU A 793 -4.70 25.49 -31.63
N THR A 794 -5.92 24.98 -31.47
CA THR A 794 -7.13 25.55 -32.06
C THR A 794 -7.45 26.94 -31.56
N GLU A 795 -7.16 27.23 -30.29
CA GLU A 795 -7.43 28.52 -29.65
C GLU A 795 -6.48 29.65 -30.11
N PRO A 796 -5.14 29.47 -30.11
CA PRO A 796 -4.23 30.46 -30.69
C PRO A 796 -4.39 30.59 -32.22
N LEU A 797 -4.72 29.50 -32.94
CA LEU A 797 -5.04 29.56 -34.38
C LEU A 797 -6.30 30.39 -34.66
N ALA A 798 -7.36 30.20 -33.86
CA ALA A 798 -8.55 31.03 -33.95
C ALA A 798 -8.24 32.50 -33.64
N GLY A 799 -7.43 32.78 -32.61
CA GLY A 799 -6.97 34.14 -32.31
C GLY A 799 -6.28 34.81 -33.50
N LEU A 800 -5.32 34.11 -34.12
CA LEU A 800 -4.64 34.60 -35.32
C LEU A 800 -5.59 34.80 -36.52
N ALA A 801 -6.53 33.87 -36.73
CA ALA A 801 -7.49 33.95 -37.82
C ALA A 801 -8.46 35.13 -37.65
N ALA A 802 -8.88 35.42 -36.42
CA ALA A 802 -9.71 36.58 -36.11
C ALA A 802 -8.96 37.88 -36.45
N LEU A 803 -7.70 38.00 -36.04
CA LEU A 803 -6.85 39.16 -36.35
C LEU A 803 -6.63 39.34 -37.86
N ALA A 804 -6.35 38.25 -38.59
CA ALA A 804 -6.17 38.28 -40.05
C ALA A 804 -7.44 38.73 -40.79
N ARG A 805 -8.61 38.21 -40.37
CA ARG A 805 -9.92 38.62 -40.89
C ARG A 805 -10.17 40.10 -40.63
N ASP A 806 -9.91 40.58 -39.41
CA ASP A 806 -10.16 41.97 -39.01
C ASP A 806 -9.23 42.95 -39.75
N GLY A 807 -8.03 42.49 -40.14
CA GLY A 807 -7.11 43.19 -41.04
C GLY A 807 -7.45 43.10 -42.53
N GLY A 808 -8.50 42.37 -42.92
CA GLY A 808 -8.91 42.18 -44.32
C GLY A 808 -8.14 41.11 -45.10
N HIS A 809 -7.27 40.33 -44.44
CA HIS A 809 -6.46 39.27 -45.05
C HIS A 809 -7.21 37.92 -45.01
N LEU A 810 -8.26 37.79 -45.82
CA LEU A 810 -9.15 36.62 -45.79
C LEU A 810 -8.46 35.30 -46.18
N ASP A 811 -7.51 35.32 -47.11
CA ASP A 811 -6.77 34.11 -47.52
C ASP A 811 -5.90 33.57 -46.37
N ASP A 812 -5.24 34.47 -45.64
CA ASP A 812 -4.46 34.12 -44.45
C ASP A 812 -5.36 33.60 -43.33
N ALA A 813 -6.51 34.24 -43.10
CA ALA A 813 -7.51 33.79 -42.14
C ALA A 813 -8.02 32.38 -42.48
N MET A 814 -8.27 32.11 -43.76
CA MET A 814 -8.71 30.79 -44.26
C MET A 814 -7.63 29.71 -44.04
N ALA A 815 -6.36 30.04 -44.32
CA ALA A 815 -5.24 29.14 -44.09
C ALA A 815 -5.08 28.76 -42.61
N LEU A 816 -5.33 29.71 -41.70
CA LEU A 816 -5.24 29.51 -40.26
C LEU A 816 -6.39 28.68 -39.68
N VAL A 817 -7.63 28.82 -40.19
CA VAL A 817 -8.77 28.01 -39.72
C VAL A 817 -8.80 26.60 -40.31
N LYS A 818 -8.16 26.35 -41.46
CA LYS A 818 -8.12 25.01 -42.09
C LYS A 818 -7.71 23.87 -41.12
N PRO A 819 -6.60 23.95 -40.36
CA PRO A 819 -6.26 22.91 -39.38
C PRO A 819 -7.26 22.81 -38.21
N VAL A 820 -7.94 23.90 -37.87
CA VAL A 820 -8.99 23.92 -36.85
C VAL A 820 -10.24 23.18 -37.35
N LEU A 821 -10.66 23.41 -38.60
CA LEU A 821 -11.79 22.72 -39.22
C LEU A 821 -11.57 21.21 -39.28
N ALA A 822 -10.36 20.75 -39.58
CA ALA A 822 -10.02 19.32 -39.53
C ALA A 822 -10.21 18.71 -38.14
N HIS A 823 -9.97 19.47 -37.07
CA HIS A 823 -10.28 19.04 -35.70
C HIS A 823 -11.79 18.99 -35.44
N LEU A 824 -12.55 19.97 -35.95
CA LEU A 824 -14.01 19.98 -35.81
C LEU A 824 -14.69 18.79 -36.51
N GLU A 825 -14.12 18.32 -37.62
CA GLU A 825 -14.58 17.13 -38.34
C GLU A 825 -14.36 15.83 -37.55
N ALA A 826 -13.31 15.76 -36.74
CA ALA A 826 -13.02 14.59 -35.89
C ALA A 826 -13.96 14.48 -34.67
N GLY A 827 -14.59 15.59 -34.26
CA GLY A 827 -15.56 15.63 -33.17
C GLY A 827 -15.64 16.99 -32.48
N PRO A 828 -16.47 17.12 -31.42
CA PRO A 828 -16.57 18.34 -30.64
C PRO A 828 -15.23 18.70 -29.98
N LEU A 829 -14.87 19.98 -29.99
CA LEU A 829 -13.64 20.44 -29.32
C LEU A 829 -13.70 20.17 -27.81
N GLN A 830 -12.78 19.33 -27.35
CA GLN A 830 -12.46 19.12 -25.94
C GLN A 830 -11.07 19.68 -25.68
N GLY A 831 -10.88 20.39 -24.56
CA GLY A 831 -9.58 20.96 -24.21
C GLY A 831 -9.48 22.48 -24.25
N PRO A 832 -9.81 23.20 -25.33
CA PRO A 832 -9.75 24.68 -25.35
C PRO A 832 -10.55 25.29 -24.20
N ALA A 833 -10.08 26.42 -23.64
CA ALA A 833 -10.80 27.13 -22.59
C ALA A 833 -12.15 27.66 -23.11
N HIS A 834 -12.18 28.10 -24.38
CA HIS A 834 -13.40 28.57 -25.04
C HIS A 834 -13.64 27.92 -26.40
N PRO A 835 -14.16 26.68 -26.43
CA PRO A 835 -14.45 26.02 -27.71
C PRO A 835 -15.46 26.82 -28.54
N THR A 836 -16.50 27.40 -27.93
CA THR A 836 -17.49 28.23 -28.64
C THR A 836 -16.87 29.43 -29.37
N ARG A 837 -15.83 30.06 -28.79
CA ARG A 837 -15.09 31.17 -29.42
C ARG A 837 -14.33 30.71 -30.66
N VAL A 838 -13.76 29.51 -30.62
CA VAL A 838 -13.08 28.88 -31.77
C VAL A 838 -14.08 28.61 -32.91
N TYR A 839 -15.22 27.99 -32.59
CA TYR A 839 -16.29 27.75 -33.57
C TYR A 839 -16.80 29.06 -34.19
N LEU A 840 -17.08 30.07 -33.36
CA LEU A 840 -17.57 31.38 -33.81
C LEU A 840 -16.58 32.06 -34.76
N THR A 841 -15.28 31.94 -34.48
CA THR A 841 -14.23 32.48 -35.35
C THR A 841 -14.19 31.75 -36.70
N CYS A 842 -14.24 30.41 -36.68
CA CYS A 842 -14.31 29.60 -37.91
C CYS A 842 -15.54 29.98 -38.75
N TYR A 843 -16.71 30.07 -38.12
CA TYR A 843 -17.95 30.53 -38.78
C TYR A 843 -17.77 31.89 -39.45
N ARG A 844 -17.21 32.87 -38.73
CA ARG A 844 -17.01 34.23 -39.23
C ARG A 844 -16.05 34.29 -40.42
N VAL A 845 -14.95 33.53 -40.38
CA VAL A 845 -13.98 33.44 -41.48
C VAL A 845 -14.63 32.79 -42.71
N LEU A 846 -15.32 31.65 -42.53
CA LEU A 846 -16.03 30.96 -43.61
C LEU A 846 -17.11 31.84 -44.23
N ARG A 847 -17.91 32.54 -43.41
CA ARG A 847 -18.95 33.45 -43.88
C ARG A 847 -18.37 34.63 -44.67
N ALA A 848 -17.26 35.21 -44.21
CA ALA A 848 -16.60 36.30 -44.91
C ALA A 848 -16.00 35.85 -46.26
N ALA A 849 -15.59 34.58 -46.36
CA ALA A 849 -15.11 33.95 -47.60
C ALA A 849 -16.23 33.42 -48.51
N GLY A 850 -17.50 33.47 -48.10
CA GLY A 850 -18.63 32.89 -48.84
C GLY A 850 -18.63 31.36 -48.88
N ASP A 851 -17.95 30.69 -47.95
CA ASP A 851 -17.84 29.23 -47.89
C ASP A 851 -19.15 28.61 -47.32
N PRO A 852 -19.76 27.64 -48.03
CA PRO A 852 -21.04 27.05 -47.61
C PRO A 852 -20.97 26.30 -46.26
N ARG A 853 -19.78 25.86 -45.84
CA ARG A 853 -19.56 25.17 -44.55
C ARG A 853 -19.82 26.07 -43.34
N ALA A 854 -19.94 27.39 -43.52
CA ALA A 854 -20.25 28.31 -42.44
C ALA A 854 -21.51 27.88 -41.65
N GLY A 855 -22.58 27.50 -42.34
CA GLY A 855 -23.82 27.06 -41.69
C GLY A 855 -23.64 25.80 -40.85
N GLU A 856 -22.86 24.84 -41.34
CA GLU A 856 -22.54 23.59 -40.64
C GLU A 856 -21.74 23.85 -39.36
N VAL A 857 -20.72 24.72 -39.43
CA VAL A 857 -19.90 25.09 -38.27
C VAL A 857 -20.73 25.83 -37.21
N LEU A 858 -21.64 26.71 -37.61
CA LEU A 858 -22.54 27.39 -36.67
C LEU A 858 -23.54 26.41 -36.01
N ALA A 859 -24.09 25.48 -36.78
CA ALA A 859 -24.99 24.45 -36.25
C ALA A 859 -24.27 23.52 -35.25
N ALA A 860 -23.02 23.13 -35.56
CA ALA A 860 -22.18 22.36 -34.66
C ALA A 860 -21.87 23.13 -33.36
N ALA A 861 -21.57 24.43 -33.48
CA ALA A 861 -21.34 25.30 -32.33
C ALA A 861 -22.57 25.39 -31.41
N HIS A 862 -23.75 25.57 -32.00
CA HIS A 862 -25.01 25.63 -31.27
C HIS A 862 -25.35 24.29 -30.61
N ALA A 863 -25.14 23.16 -31.30
CA ALA A 863 -25.36 21.84 -30.74
C ALA A 863 -24.48 21.57 -29.51
N LEU A 864 -23.17 21.84 -29.61
CA LEU A 864 -22.24 21.72 -28.48
C LEU A 864 -22.63 22.63 -27.32
N LEU A 865 -23.05 23.87 -27.61
CA LEU A 865 -23.49 24.82 -26.61
C LEU A 865 -24.72 24.31 -25.84
N GLN A 866 -25.73 23.80 -26.56
CA GLN A 866 -26.96 23.27 -25.95
C GLN A 866 -26.70 21.99 -25.14
N GLU A 867 -25.84 21.09 -25.63
CA GLU A 867 -25.42 19.89 -24.90
C GLU A 867 -24.79 20.25 -23.55
N ARG A 868 -23.82 21.18 -23.56
CA ARG A 868 -23.16 21.65 -22.34
C ARG A 868 -24.11 22.40 -21.42
N ALA A 869 -24.99 23.24 -21.95
CA ALA A 869 -25.99 23.95 -21.16
C ALA A 869 -26.97 22.98 -20.48
N ALA A 870 -27.40 21.92 -21.17
CA ALA A 870 -28.27 20.89 -20.60
C ALA A 870 -27.59 20.14 -19.44
N ALA A 871 -26.27 19.98 -19.47
CA ALA A 871 -25.49 19.34 -18.41
C ALA A 871 -25.33 20.21 -17.14
N ILE A 872 -25.60 21.53 -17.20
CA ILE A 872 -25.54 22.42 -16.03
C ILE A 872 -26.83 22.29 -15.23
N GLN A 873 -26.79 21.71 -14.03
CA GLN A 873 -27.99 21.48 -13.22
C GLN A 873 -28.60 22.77 -12.63
N ASP A 874 -27.76 23.72 -12.23
CA ASP A 874 -28.20 25.00 -11.67
C ASP A 874 -28.78 25.91 -12.77
N ALA A 875 -30.05 26.27 -12.66
CA ALA A 875 -30.76 27.06 -13.67
C ALA A 875 -30.20 28.48 -13.83
N SER A 876 -29.69 29.09 -12.75
CA SER A 876 -29.08 30.42 -12.78
C SER A 876 -27.73 30.38 -13.50
N LEU A 877 -26.89 29.39 -13.17
CA LEU A 877 -25.61 29.19 -13.86
C LEU A 877 -25.81 28.78 -15.32
N ARG A 878 -26.83 27.98 -15.63
CA ARG A 878 -27.18 27.64 -17.02
C ARG A 878 -27.57 28.89 -17.82
N ARG A 879 -28.39 29.77 -17.24
CA ARG A 879 -28.75 31.05 -17.87
C ARG A 879 -27.51 31.92 -18.07
N SER A 880 -26.69 32.08 -17.03
CA SER A 880 -25.43 32.83 -17.10
C SER A 880 -24.51 32.30 -18.19
N TYR A 881 -24.36 30.97 -18.31
CA TYR A 881 -23.55 30.34 -19.33
C TYR A 881 -24.03 30.68 -20.75
N LEU A 882 -25.34 30.76 -20.98
CA LEU A 882 -25.91 31.10 -22.28
C LEU A 882 -25.87 32.62 -22.58
N GLU A 883 -26.11 33.46 -21.57
CA GLU A 883 -26.38 34.90 -21.76
C GLU A 883 -25.18 35.82 -21.43
N ASN A 884 -24.38 35.49 -20.40
CA ASN A 884 -23.27 36.32 -19.94
C ASN A 884 -21.96 36.02 -20.69
N VAL A 885 -21.78 34.79 -21.17
CA VAL A 885 -20.61 34.43 -21.99
C VAL A 885 -20.82 34.97 -23.40
N ALA A 886 -20.02 35.97 -23.79
CA ALA A 886 -20.23 36.73 -25.02
C ALA A 886 -20.28 35.84 -26.28
N ALA A 887 -19.39 34.87 -26.40
CA ALA A 887 -19.36 33.94 -27.54
C ALA A 887 -20.59 33.02 -27.58
N ASN A 888 -21.08 32.57 -26.42
CA ASN A 888 -22.26 31.70 -26.34
C ASN A 888 -23.52 32.47 -26.74
N ARG A 889 -23.72 33.67 -26.17
CA ARG A 889 -24.83 34.55 -26.53
C ARG A 889 -24.85 34.86 -28.02
N GLU A 890 -23.68 35.08 -28.62
CA GLU A 890 -23.59 35.39 -30.04
C GLU A 890 -23.91 34.19 -30.94
N VAL A 891 -23.48 32.97 -30.57
CA VAL A 891 -23.84 31.75 -31.30
C VAL A 891 -25.36 31.52 -31.28
N VAL A 892 -26.02 31.73 -30.13
CA VAL A 892 -27.49 31.64 -30.02
C VAL A 892 -28.15 32.63 -30.97
N ARG A 893 -27.78 33.92 -30.88
CA ARG A 893 -28.33 34.99 -31.73
C ARG A 893 -28.18 34.67 -33.22
N LEU A 894 -26.97 34.32 -33.65
CA LEU A 894 -26.67 34.02 -35.05
C LEU A 894 -27.42 32.80 -35.58
N PHE A 895 -27.66 31.80 -34.74
CA PHE A 895 -28.39 30.58 -35.13
C PHE A 895 -29.90 30.80 -35.19
N GLU A 896 -30.45 31.63 -34.29
CA GLU A 896 -31.88 31.98 -34.23
C GLU A 896 -32.30 32.98 -35.31
N GLY A 897 -31.34 33.60 -36.01
CA GLY A 897 -31.59 34.53 -37.12
C GLY A 897 -31.91 35.96 -36.69
N GLU A 898 -31.57 36.31 -35.44
CA GLU A 898 -31.54 37.68 -34.90
C GLU A 898 -30.25 38.42 -35.29
#